data_AF-A0A094JU77-F1
#
_entry.id   AF-A0A094JU77-F1
#
_cell.length_a   1.000
_cell.length_b   1.000
_cell.length_c   1.000
_cell.angle_alpha   90.00
_cell.angle_beta   90.00
_cell.angle_gamma   90.00
#
_symmetry.space_group_name_H-M   'P 1'
#
loop_
_entity.id
_entity.type
_entity.pdbx_description
1 polymer ?
#
loop_
_entity_poly.entity_id
_entity_poly.type
_entity_poly.pdbx_seq_one_letter_code
_entity_poly.pdbx_strand_id
1 'polypeptide(L)'
;MAPHPLDSLAVNEINIARQVILDDYSSVVIDFREIFLQEPTKAELQQFLHLEHTGYLSPSTKRPTRLATCQYDVVGASKIPEFHEATIDISNETIVYREVVDVQHHASLTLKEFDDLIAACHASPLYQEALAEFTLPEGFEVIVEPWPYGGLDASDKNMRFFQGLCFAQDKRSNNEDSGFYGYPLPLIPVMDAQTRKIIRIDRLATGGKGDSLSGKTNSRNIIDHCVPSDYAPELLPKGTRKDLKALNVIQPDGPSFRVKGNLIEWQKWRFRVGFNPREGATIHDVHYDGRSILYRLSVSEMTVPYADARAPFHRKQAFDFGDGGAGNCANNLSLGCDCLGVIKYFDGVITDSAGRGKVSPNVICLHEQDNGIGWKHTNWRTGRAVVTRNRELVIQFIITLANYEYIFAYKFNQSGGIVVETRATGIVSVVNIDPGKTSDYGNVVSPGALAQNHQHIFAVRIDPAIDGDHNTVLEETSHRVPINPETNPNGNFYEIRQNIIRESQWLDAAPQHNQVIKMVNRSKKNPISGKPVGYKFMPAPTQLLLADPNSVQSKRALFAHHHVWVTKYKDGELYAGGKYTLQSQKEVSGVADAAARKDAVEDDDVVVWNVFGLTHNPRVEDWPVMPVEIHELHIKPADFFTANPSIDVPSNKNVSSQLYVESSLSETLTVRYPYDDSLITSTVQVAGKKEVDAAVAAARAAFSVGPWSKFTGAQRSACLLKFADLVEKNMEPLAQLETIAMGKPINYAGWADKIEGDVFNAEDGVYKIVRHEPLGVCAGVASWNATFLYAAWKIAPALAAGNVFIFKASEKSPLAVLTMARFYKEAGFPPGVVQFVSGAGHTGALLSSHKEIAKISITGSLGAGIKVQEQAAKSNLKKVVLELGGKSPAIVFNDADFQLALANCSHGFLANTGQICAAASRLYVQEGIAPRFIAAVKAEFEKAASTMGSDPRERTTSLGPLADKAQFERVMSFIHAGKRSAKLLTGGKRKDSKGWFVEPTIFLDPDHDSSLYKEEIFGPVLVIKTFTTEDEAINLANNTLYGLAACVYTRDLNRALRMSSAIECGAVSVNGPMIPSYQTPFGGFKQSGIGKELGKYGLLEYMKTKTVHINIQSQQREGRL
;
A
#
# COMPACT_ATOMS: atom_id res chain seq x y z
N MET A 1 0.12 -4.65 34.38
CA MET A 1 0.80 -3.37 34.66
C MET A 1 -0.29 -2.30 34.71
N ALA A 2 -0.28 -1.40 35.68
CA ALA A 2 -1.32 -0.36 35.77
C ALA A 2 -1.29 0.55 34.53
N PRO A 3 -2.46 0.95 33.97
CA PRO A 3 -2.51 1.81 32.80
C PRO A 3 -1.86 3.17 33.09
N HIS A 4 -1.32 3.81 32.06
CA HIS A 4 -0.88 5.20 32.17
C HIS A 4 -2.11 6.08 32.45
N PRO A 5 -2.00 7.17 33.25
CA PRO A 5 -3.16 7.99 33.61
C PRO A 5 -3.93 8.59 32.41
N LEU A 6 -3.25 8.78 31.28
CA LEU A 6 -3.81 9.26 30.00
C LEU A 6 -4.27 8.15 29.03
N ASP A 7 -4.11 6.87 29.36
CA ASP A 7 -4.64 5.80 28.52
C ASP A 7 -6.18 5.89 28.51
N SER A 8 -6.84 5.73 27.35
CA SER A 8 -8.31 5.63 27.32
C SER A 8 -8.80 4.51 28.23
N LEU A 9 -10.06 4.61 28.70
CA LEU A 9 -10.64 3.56 29.54
C LEU A 9 -10.67 2.23 28.76
N ALA A 10 -10.23 1.16 29.41
CA ALA A 10 -10.40 -0.18 28.89
C ALA A 10 -11.87 -0.62 28.99
N VAL A 11 -12.27 -1.61 28.18
CA VAL A 11 -13.64 -2.14 28.15
C VAL A 11 -14.14 -2.54 29.54
N ASN A 12 -13.28 -3.16 30.36
CA ASN A 12 -13.64 -3.53 31.73
C ASN A 12 -13.81 -2.31 32.64
N GLU A 13 -12.99 -1.26 32.49
CA GLU A 13 -13.14 -0.02 33.27
C GLU A 13 -14.47 0.68 32.95
N ILE A 14 -14.87 0.72 31.67
CA ILE A 14 -16.20 1.23 31.26
C ILE A 14 -17.32 0.40 31.89
N ASN A 15 -17.20 -0.94 31.83
CA ASN A 15 -18.22 -1.82 32.39
C ASN A 15 -18.33 -1.72 33.92
N ILE A 16 -17.24 -1.43 34.63
CA ILE A 16 -17.25 -1.13 36.07
C ILE A 16 -18.03 0.16 36.32
N ALA A 17 -17.69 1.24 35.61
CA ALA A 17 -18.38 2.53 35.76
C ALA A 17 -19.89 2.41 35.50
N ARG A 18 -20.25 1.68 34.44
CA ARG A 18 -21.63 1.31 34.10
C ARG A 18 -22.30 0.56 35.25
N GLN A 19 -21.63 -0.45 35.83
CA GLN A 19 -22.21 -1.25 36.90
C GLN A 19 -22.46 -0.43 38.17
N VAL A 20 -21.52 0.45 38.54
CA VAL A 20 -21.68 1.37 39.67
C VAL A 20 -22.92 2.26 39.49
N ILE A 21 -23.18 2.77 38.28
CA ILE A 21 -24.42 3.51 37.99
C ILE A 21 -25.65 2.63 38.14
N LEU A 22 -25.64 1.42 37.57
CA LEU A 22 -26.80 0.52 37.65
C LEU A 22 -27.13 0.09 39.08
N ASP A 23 -26.12 -0.14 39.92
CA ASP A 23 -26.32 -0.57 41.31
C ASP A 23 -26.90 0.55 42.19
N ASP A 24 -26.69 1.81 41.83
CA ASP A 24 -27.23 2.98 42.52
C ASP A 24 -28.74 3.18 42.27
N TYR A 25 -29.27 2.61 41.19
CA TYR A 25 -30.68 2.76 40.79
C TYR A 25 -31.46 1.45 40.93
N SER A 26 -32.55 1.47 41.70
CA SER A 26 -33.51 0.37 41.78
C SER A 26 -34.82 0.75 41.09
N SER A 27 -35.31 -0.11 40.19
CA SER A 27 -36.64 0.01 39.54
C SER A 27 -36.85 1.19 38.56
N VAL A 28 -35.79 1.75 37.99
CA VAL A 28 -35.84 2.73 36.88
C VAL A 28 -35.06 2.23 35.67
N VAL A 29 -35.31 2.81 34.48
CA VAL A 29 -34.55 2.49 33.28
C VAL A 29 -33.41 3.51 33.14
N ILE A 30 -32.19 3.01 32.94
CA ILE A 30 -31.00 3.82 32.66
C ILE A 30 -30.67 3.70 31.18
N ASP A 31 -30.61 4.82 30.47
CA ASP A 31 -30.19 4.89 29.08
C ASP A 31 -28.81 5.55 29.00
N PHE A 32 -27.77 4.75 28.74
CA PHE A 32 -26.39 5.28 28.73
C PHE A 32 -26.11 6.03 27.43
N ARG A 33 -25.48 7.21 27.55
CA ARG A 33 -25.04 8.03 26.43
C ARG A 33 -23.57 7.73 26.14
N GLU A 34 -22.70 8.08 27.08
CA GLU A 34 -21.24 7.96 26.92
C GLU A 34 -20.56 7.64 28.26
N ILE A 35 -19.53 6.81 28.21
CA ILE A 35 -18.62 6.54 29.33
C ILE A 35 -17.19 6.65 28.82
N PHE A 36 -16.41 7.58 29.36
CA PHE A 36 -15.05 7.83 28.92
C PHE A 36 -14.15 8.34 30.05
N LEU A 37 -12.85 8.40 29.78
CA LEU A 37 -11.85 8.85 30.76
C LEU A 37 -12.09 10.31 31.12
N GLN A 38 -12.23 10.61 32.42
CA GLN A 38 -12.00 11.94 32.93
C GLN A 38 -10.47 12.11 33.04
N GLU A 39 -9.88 12.94 32.19
CA GLU A 39 -8.44 13.23 32.28
C GLU A 39 -8.10 13.72 33.70
N PRO A 40 -6.98 13.28 34.31
CA PRO A 40 -6.58 13.78 35.62
C PRO A 40 -6.39 15.29 35.59
N THR A 41 -6.52 15.92 36.76
CA THR A 41 -6.20 17.35 36.88
C THR A 41 -4.76 17.60 36.43
N LYS A 42 -4.49 18.73 35.76
CA LYS A 42 -3.14 19.02 35.25
C LYS A 42 -2.09 19.01 36.36
N ALA A 43 -2.45 19.51 37.55
CA ALA A 43 -1.58 19.50 38.72
C ALA A 43 -1.18 18.08 39.17
N GLU A 44 -2.12 17.13 39.22
CA GLU A 44 -1.82 15.74 39.60
C GLU A 44 -1.05 15.01 38.49
N LEU A 45 -1.40 15.27 37.23
CA LEU A 45 -0.74 14.64 36.11
C LEU A 45 0.71 15.11 35.97
N GLN A 46 0.99 16.41 36.12
CA GLN A 46 2.35 16.95 36.07
C GLN A 46 3.26 16.32 37.13
N GLN A 47 2.76 16.07 38.35
CA GLN A 47 3.52 15.36 39.38
C GLN A 47 3.91 13.95 38.94
N PHE A 48 2.97 13.22 38.32
CA PHE A 48 3.22 11.90 37.76
C PHE A 48 4.20 11.93 36.58
N LEU A 49 3.99 12.85 35.62
CA LEU A 49 4.84 13.00 34.44
C LEU A 49 6.27 13.40 34.80
N HIS A 50 6.46 14.24 35.81
CA HIS A 50 7.79 14.58 36.31
C HIS A 50 8.57 13.33 36.77
N LEU A 51 7.92 12.44 37.50
CA LEU A 51 8.52 11.16 37.92
C LEU A 51 8.75 10.21 36.73
N GLU A 52 7.88 10.26 35.72
CA GLU A 52 8.06 9.52 34.46
C GLU A 52 9.29 9.99 33.68
N HIS A 53 9.43 11.29 33.45
CA HIS A 53 10.53 11.86 32.66
C HIS A 53 11.89 11.70 33.34
N THR A 54 11.91 11.69 34.67
CA THR A 54 13.13 11.49 35.47
C THR A 54 13.50 10.01 35.67
N GLY A 55 12.67 9.07 35.19
CA GLY A 55 12.93 7.64 35.30
C GLY A 55 12.72 7.05 36.70
N TYR A 56 12.06 7.77 37.61
CA TYR A 56 11.81 7.35 38.99
C TYR A 56 10.45 6.65 39.19
N LEU A 57 9.76 6.26 38.11
CA LEU A 57 8.54 5.44 38.24
C LEU A 57 8.85 4.06 38.83
N SER A 58 8.11 3.71 39.87
CA SER A 58 8.13 2.39 40.52
C SER A 58 6.70 1.84 40.62
N PRO A 59 6.52 0.53 40.88
CA PRO A 59 5.19 -0.02 41.16
C PRO A 59 4.46 0.66 42.34
N SER A 60 5.19 1.27 43.28
CA SER A 60 4.65 2.01 44.43
C SER A 60 4.41 3.50 44.18
N THR A 61 4.76 4.03 43.00
CA THR A 61 4.54 5.45 42.69
C THR A 61 3.04 5.75 42.71
N LYS A 62 2.63 6.75 43.51
CA LYS A 62 1.24 7.22 43.57
C LYS A 62 0.80 7.67 42.17
N ARG A 63 -0.31 7.14 41.69
CA ARG A 63 -0.93 7.52 40.41
C ARG A 63 -2.10 8.46 40.68
N PRO A 64 -2.43 9.37 39.74
CA PRO A 64 -3.71 10.05 39.77
C PRO A 64 -4.86 9.05 39.82
N THR A 65 -5.95 9.41 40.49
CA THR A 65 -7.14 8.57 40.58
C THR A 65 -7.69 8.33 39.19
N ARG A 66 -8.06 7.08 38.90
CA ARG A 66 -8.58 6.66 37.61
C ARG A 66 -10.09 6.93 37.56
N LEU A 67 -10.48 8.04 36.94
CA LEU A 67 -11.85 8.53 36.93
C LEU A 67 -12.53 8.31 35.57
N ALA A 68 -13.80 7.90 35.59
CA ALA A 68 -14.65 7.79 34.41
C ALA A 68 -15.82 8.77 34.48
N THR A 69 -16.01 9.56 33.43
CA THR A 69 -17.21 10.38 33.24
C THR A 69 -18.28 9.52 32.57
N CYS A 70 -19.44 9.45 33.20
CA CYS A 70 -20.61 8.71 32.74
C CYS A 70 -21.75 9.69 32.46
N GLN A 71 -22.19 9.75 31.21
CA GLN A 71 -23.36 10.48 30.75
C GLN A 71 -24.49 9.48 30.50
N TYR A 72 -25.66 9.69 31.10
CA TYR A 72 -26.79 8.77 31.01
C TYR A 72 -28.10 9.48 31.33
N ASP A 73 -29.21 8.94 30.82
CA ASP A 73 -30.55 9.38 31.20
C ASP A 73 -31.16 8.44 32.24
N VAL A 74 -31.86 9.02 33.20
CA VAL A 74 -32.71 8.30 34.15
C VAL A 74 -34.16 8.42 33.71
N VAL A 75 -34.79 7.29 33.41
CA VAL A 75 -36.19 7.23 32.99
C VAL A 75 -37.03 6.63 34.11
N GLY A 76 -37.62 7.51 34.91
CA GLY A 76 -38.50 7.16 36.02
C GLY A 76 -39.97 6.94 35.62
N ALA A 77 -40.87 6.97 36.61
CA ALA A 77 -42.31 6.72 36.40
C ALA A 77 -43.00 7.75 35.48
N SER A 78 -42.48 8.98 35.41
CA SER A 78 -42.96 10.04 34.51
C SER A 78 -42.71 9.73 33.03
N LYS A 79 -41.82 8.78 32.73
CA LYS A 79 -41.29 8.47 31.38
C LYS A 79 -40.63 9.67 30.68
N ILE A 80 -40.26 10.71 31.44
CA ILE A 80 -39.47 11.83 30.94
C ILE A 80 -38.01 11.52 31.31
N PRO A 81 -37.10 11.38 30.35
CA PRO A 81 -35.68 11.18 30.64
C PRO A 81 -35.09 12.41 31.35
N GLU A 82 -34.44 12.20 32.48
CA GLU A 82 -33.61 13.20 33.16
C GLU A 82 -32.15 12.95 32.78
N PHE A 83 -31.46 13.94 32.22
CA PHE A 83 -30.07 13.80 31.79
C PHE A 83 -29.12 14.00 32.98
N HIS A 84 -28.29 12.99 33.26
CA HIS A 84 -27.36 12.97 34.38
C HIS A 84 -25.92 12.85 33.87
N GLU A 85 -25.02 13.48 34.61
CA GLU A 85 -23.60 13.20 34.51
C GLU A 85 -23.04 12.78 35.87
N ALA A 86 -22.15 11.80 35.88
CA ALA A 86 -21.48 11.34 37.08
C ALA A 86 -20.01 11.05 36.81
N THR A 87 -19.18 11.24 37.82
CA THR A 87 -17.78 10.81 37.79
C THR A 87 -17.59 9.65 38.74
N ILE A 88 -17.04 8.55 38.22
CA ILE A 88 -16.83 7.30 38.95
C ILE A 88 -15.34 7.10 39.20
N ASP A 89 -14.98 6.85 40.46
CA ASP A 89 -13.67 6.28 40.79
C ASP A 89 -13.70 4.78 40.47
N ILE A 90 -13.02 4.39 39.40
CA ILE A 90 -12.99 3.01 38.92
C ILE A 90 -12.32 2.08 39.94
N SER A 91 -11.35 2.58 40.70
CA SER A 91 -10.56 1.74 41.61
C SER A 91 -11.34 1.42 42.89
N ASN A 92 -12.15 2.37 43.34
CA ASN A 92 -12.97 2.23 44.56
C ASN A 92 -14.42 1.85 44.27
N GLU A 93 -14.82 1.81 42.99
CA GLU A 93 -16.19 1.50 42.54
C GLU A 93 -17.25 2.44 43.17
N THR A 94 -16.91 3.73 43.27
CA THR A 94 -17.75 4.75 43.92
C THR A 94 -18.02 5.95 43.03
N ILE A 95 -19.22 6.51 43.15
CA ILE A 95 -19.57 7.81 42.56
C ILE A 95 -18.93 8.92 43.41
N VAL A 96 -18.07 9.74 42.80
CA VAL A 96 -17.40 10.86 43.48
C VAL A 96 -18.00 12.23 43.12
N TYR A 97 -18.72 12.30 42.00
CA TYR A 97 -19.46 13.48 41.58
C TYR A 97 -20.73 13.05 40.83
N ARG A 98 -21.81 13.81 40.98
CA ARG A 98 -23.04 13.66 40.19
C ARG A 98 -23.74 15.00 40.04
N GLU A 99 -24.24 15.26 38.84
CA GLU A 99 -25.16 16.35 38.53
C GLU A 99 -26.36 15.86 37.72
N VAL A 100 -27.52 16.44 37.99
CA VAL A 100 -28.67 16.39 37.07
C VAL A 100 -28.55 17.65 36.21
N VAL A 101 -28.39 17.46 34.90
CA VAL A 101 -28.18 18.57 33.97
C VAL A 101 -29.51 19.32 33.79
N ASP A 102 -29.43 20.65 33.78
CA ASP A 102 -30.60 21.51 33.61
C ASP A 102 -31.33 21.21 32.29
N VAL A 103 -32.67 21.22 32.33
CA VAL A 103 -33.55 20.91 31.19
C VAL A 103 -33.40 21.86 29.99
N GLN A 104 -32.66 22.97 30.13
CA GLN A 104 -32.25 23.84 29.03
C GLN A 104 -31.16 23.24 28.15
N HIS A 105 -30.46 22.21 28.63
CA HIS A 105 -29.39 21.55 27.92
C HIS A 105 -29.77 20.14 27.49
N HIS A 106 -29.15 19.69 26.39
CA HIS A 106 -29.39 18.39 25.80
C HIS A 106 -28.05 17.64 25.70
N ALA A 107 -28.06 16.35 25.99
CA ALA A 107 -26.92 15.46 25.77
C ALA A 107 -26.55 15.38 24.28
N SER A 108 -25.32 14.97 23.97
CA SER A 108 -24.93 14.57 22.60
C SER A 108 -25.91 13.52 22.05
N LEU A 109 -26.03 13.47 20.72
CA LEU A 109 -26.89 12.49 20.07
C LEU A 109 -26.25 11.10 20.11
N THR A 110 -27.09 10.07 20.14
CA THR A 110 -26.64 8.69 19.93
C THR A 110 -27.11 8.20 18.57
N LEU A 111 -26.37 7.29 17.94
CA LEU A 111 -26.79 6.68 16.67
C LEU A 111 -28.13 5.96 16.76
N LYS A 112 -28.51 5.50 17.96
CA LYS A 112 -29.82 4.91 18.21
C LYS A 112 -30.97 5.90 18.01
N GLU A 113 -30.78 7.19 18.30
CA GLU A 113 -31.80 8.22 18.07
C GLU A 113 -32.03 8.48 16.58
N PHE A 114 -31.01 8.25 15.75
CA PHE A 114 -31.14 8.27 14.30
C PHE A 114 -31.96 7.08 13.78
N ASP A 115 -31.72 5.88 14.30
CA ASP A 115 -32.56 4.70 14.00
C ASP A 115 -34.02 4.93 14.41
N ASP A 116 -34.24 5.53 15.58
CA ASP A 116 -35.57 5.87 16.09
C ASP A 116 -36.30 6.86 15.15
N LEU A 117 -35.59 7.85 14.59
CA LEU A 117 -36.17 8.80 13.62
C LEU A 117 -36.62 8.11 12.32
N ILE A 118 -35.79 7.22 11.77
CA ILE A 118 -36.13 6.47 10.55
C ILE A 118 -37.37 5.60 10.82
N ALA A 119 -37.38 4.86 11.93
CA ALA A 119 -38.52 4.03 12.33
C ALA A 119 -39.81 4.87 12.53
N ALA A 120 -39.68 6.05 13.16
CA ALA A 120 -40.81 6.96 13.37
C ALA A 120 -41.36 7.50 12.04
N CYS A 121 -40.51 7.78 11.05
CA CYS A 121 -40.95 8.18 9.71
C CYS A 121 -41.79 7.07 9.06
N HIS A 122 -41.28 5.84 9.02
CA HIS A 122 -42.01 4.71 8.42
C HIS A 122 -43.36 4.44 9.11
N ALA A 123 -43.44 4.60 10.43
CA ALA A 123 -44.65 4.38 11.21
C ALA A 123 -45.66 5.55 11.15
N SER A 124 -45.29 6.72 10.63
CA SER A 124 -46.08 7.95 10.72
C SER A 124 -47.08 8.10 9.57
N PRO A 125 -48.41 8.14 9.85
CA PRO A 125 -49.40 8.47 8.83
C PRO A 125 -49.20 9.86 8.22
N LEU A 126 -48.73 10.83 9.01
CA LEU A 126 -48.44 12.20 8.54
C LEU A 126 -47.33 12.21 7.48
N TYR A 127 -46.32 11.35 7.66
CA TYR A 127 -45.23 11.22 6.71
C TYR A 127 -45.69 10.52 5.43
N GLN A 128 -46.45 9.43 5.55
CA GLN A 128 -47.01 8.72 4.39
C GLN A 128 -47.96 9.61 3.56
N GLU A 129 -48.78 10.44 4.22
CA GLU A 129 -49.66 11.41 3.55
C GLU A 129 -48.86 12.47 2.79
N ALA A 130 -47.80 13.01 3.40
CA ALA A 130 -46.92 13.98 2.74
C ALA A 130 -46.15 13.38 1.55
N LEU A 131 -45.70 12.13 1.67
CA LEU A 131 -45.05 11.41 0.56
C LEU A 131 -46.00 11.18 -0.62
N ALA A 132 -47.29 10.94 -0.36
CA ALA A 132 -48.30 10.74 -1.39
C ALA A 132 -48.59 12.00 -2.25
N GLU A 133 -48.03 13.16 -1.89
CA GLU A 133 -48.02 14.36 -2.73
C GLU A 133 -47.15 14.20 -3.99
N PHE A 134 -46.21 13.25 -3.98
CA PHE A 134 -45.24 13.00 -5.04
C PHE A 134 -45.42 11.63 -5.69
N THR A 135 -45.18 11.57 -7.00
CA THR A 135 -45.09 10.32 -7.76
C THR A 135 -43.62 10.02 -8.01
N LEU A 136 -43.12 8.91 -7.46
CA LEU A 136 -41.77 8.42 -7.75
C LEU A 136 -41.79 7.52 -8.99
N PRO A 137 -40.75 7.56 -9.86
CA PRO A 137 -40.63 6.61 -10.96
C PRO A 137 -40.56 5.17 -10.46
N GLU A 138 -40.97 4.22 -11.31
CA GLU A 138 -40.87 2.79 -11.00
C GLU A 138 -39.43 2.38 -10.67
N GLY A 139 -39.25 1.67 -9.56
CA GLY A 139 -37.95 1.22 -9.06
C GLY A 139 -37.22 2.19 -8.13
N PHE A 140 -37.84 3.31 -7.74
CA PHE A 140 -37.30 4.23 -6.72
C PHE A 140 -37.88 3.96 -5.33
N GLU A 141 -37.05 4.10 -4.31
CA GLU A 141 -37.43 4.01 -2.89
C GLU A 141 -37.04 5.29 -2.14
N VAL A 142 -37.75 5.63 -1.08
CA VAL A 142 -37.47 6.82 -0.26
C VAL A 142 -36.41 6.50 0.78
N ILE A 143 -35.41 7.38 0.91
CA ILE A 143 -34.37 7.34 1.94
C ILE A 143 -34.55 8.55 2.86
N VAL A 144 -34.43 8.32 4.17
CA VAL A 144 -34.44 9.38 5.19
C VAL A 144 -33.05 9.44 5.81
N GLU A 145 -32.40 10.59 5.71
CA GLU A 145 -31.13 10.88 6.37
C GLU A 145 -31.39 11.64 7.69
N PRO A 146 -31.12 11.03 8.85
CA PRO A 146 -31.30 11.67 10.15
C PRO A 146 -30.33 12.83 10.38
N TRP A 147 -30.84 13.92 10.93
CA TRP A 147 -30.07 15.12 11.27
C TRP A 147 -30.42 15.62 12.68
N PRO A 148 -29.46 16.21 13.41
CA PRO A 148 -29.78 17.00 14.59
C PRO A 148 -30.68 18.18 14.20
N TYR A 149 -31.53 18.61 15.13
CA TYR A 149 -32.50 19.67 14.84
C TYR A 149 -31.87 21.05 14.63
N GLY A 150 -30.68 21.30 15.19
CA GLY A 150 -30.06 22.62 15.22
C GLY A 150 -30.69 23.55 16.26
N GLY A 151 -30.53 24.87 16.10
CA GLY A 151 -31.15 25.86 16.97
C GLY A 151 -32.69 25.77 16.95
N LEU A 152 -33.35 26.22 18.04
CA LEU A 152 -34.81 26.17 18.13
C LEU A 152 -35.40 27.34 17.35
N ASP A 153 -36.55 27.11 16.71
CA ASP A 153 -37.34 28.21 16.17
C ASP A 153 -37.99 28.96 17.34
N ALA A 154 -38.23 30.27 17.18
CA ALA A 154 -38.77 31.10 18.26
C ALA A 154 -40.16 30.64 18.77
N SER A 155 -40.89 29.88 17.96
CA SER A 155 -42.18 29.28 18.30
C SER A 155 -42.08 27.90 18.94
N ASP A 156 -40.91 27.26 18.89
CA ASP A 156 -40.73 25.92 19.44
C ASP A 156 -40.67 25.95 20.97
N LYS A 157 -41.23 24.91 21.58
CA LYS A 157 -40.95 24.60 22.98
C LYS A 157 -39.57 23.98 23.07
N ASN A 158 -38.86 24.21 24.18
CA ASN A 158 -37.59 23.55 24.45
C ASN A 158 -37.80 22.06 24.78
N MET A 159 -37.97 21.27 23.74
CA MET A 159 -38.02 19.81 23.74
C MET A 159 -36.88 19.28 22.85
N ARG A 160 -36.54 17.99 23.00
CA ARG A 160 -35.52 17.35 22.18
C ARG A 160 -36.11 16.90 20.84
N PHE A 161 -35.57 17.41 19.73
CA PHE A 161 -36.06 17.17 18.38
C PHE A 161 -34.97 16.57 17.49
N PHE A 162 -35.40 15.82 16.47
CA PHE A 162 -34.58 15.42 15.33
C PHE A 162 -35.35 15.71 14.04
N GLN A 163 -34.63 15.90 12.94
CA GLN A 163 -35.21 16.15 11.63
C GLN A 163 -34.63 15.19 10.59
N GLY A 164 -35.42 14.77 9.60
CA GLY A 164 -34.95 13.87 8.53
C GLY A 164 -34.89 14.57 7.19
N LEU A 165 -33.75 14.54 6.50
CA LEU A 165 -33.66 14.97 5.10
C LEU A 165 -34.12 13.82 4.20
N CYS A 166 -35.09 14.06 3.32
CA CYS A 166 -35.66 13.01 2.48
C CYS A 166 -35.06 13.01 1.07
N PHE A 167 -34.75 11.82 0.56
CA PHE A 167 -34.22 11.58 -0.78
C PHE A 167 -34.95 10.40 -1.41
N ALA A 168 -34.76 10.20 -2.71
CA ALA A 168 -35.11 8.96 -3.39
C ALA A 168 -33.85 8.22 -3.84
N GLN A 169 -33.90 6.90 -3.92
CA GLN A 169 -32.82 6.06 -4.40
C GLN A 169 -33.31 5.18 -5.54
N ASP A 170 -32.57 5.17 -6.65
CA ASP A 170 -32.82 4.28 -7.76
C ASP A 170 -32.32 2.86 -7.43
N LYS A 171 -33.24 1.90 -7.25
CA LYS A 171 -32.91 0.50 -6.94
C LYS A 171 -32.76 -0.37 -8.18
N ARG A 172 -32.96 0.16 -9.39
CA ARG A 172 -32.93 -0.64 -10.64
C ARG A 172 -31.55 -1.20 -10.98
N SER A 173 -30.48 -0.56 -10.47
CA SER A 173 -29.10 -1.08 -10.59
C SER A 173 -28.87 -2.34 -9.74
N ASN A 174 -29.75 -2.61 -8.76
CA ASN A 174 -29.56 -3.63 -7.73
C ASN A 174 -28.22 -3.51 -6.98
N ASN A 175 -27.73 -2.27 -6.85
CA ASN A 175 -26.57 -1.92 -6.03
C ASN A 175 -27.06 -1.02 -4.89
N GLU A 176 -26.77 -1.41 -3.65
CA GLU A 176 -27.16 -0.67 -2.44
C GLU A 176 -26.46 0.69 -2.33
N ASP A 177 -25.30 0.85 -2.99
CA ASP A 177 -24.47 2.05 -2.99
C ASP A 177 -24.86 3.07 -4.09
N SER A 178 -26.04 2.93 -4.71
CA SER A 178 -26.50 3.93 -5.70
C SER A 178 -26.74 5.30 -5.05
N GLY A 179 -26.27 6.37 -5.69
CA GLY A 179 -26.19 7.70 -5.10
C GLY A 179 -27.55 8.38 -4.93
N PHE A 180 -28.16 8.26 -3.74
CA PHE A 180 -29.49 8.82 -3.45
C PHE A 180 -29.51 10.36 -3.33
N TYR A 181 -28.37 10.99 -3.01
CA TYR A 181 -28.30 12.46 -2.92
C TYR A 181 -28.67 13.16 -4.24
N GLY A 182 -28.58 12.48 -5.39
CA GLY A 182 -29.00 13.01 -6.68
C GLY A 182 -30.51 13.22 -6.84
N TYR A 183 -31.32 12.75 -5.89
CA TYR A 183 -32.78 12.79 -5.96
C TYR A 183 -33.40 13.35 -4.66
N PRO A 184 -33.10 14.60 -4.28
CA PRO A 184 -33.64 15.20 -3.06
C PRO A 184 -35.16 15.39 -3.14
N LEU A 185 -35.86 15.12 -2.04
CA LEU A 185 -37.30 15.33 -1.89
C LEU A 185 -37.58 16.56 -0.99
N PRO A 186 -38.59 17.39 -1.30
CA PRO A 186 -38.85 18.63 -0.59
C PRO A 186 -39.67 18.42 0.70
N LEU A 187 -39.27 17.45 1.54
CA LEU A 187 -39.89 17.13 2.81
C LEU A 187 -38.86 16.99 3.93
N ILE A 188 -39.16 17.55 5.10
CA ILE A 188 -38.43 17.31 6.35
C ILE A 188 -39.40 16.88 7.46
N PRO A 189 -39.53 15.58 7.77
CA PRO A 189 -40.19 15.13 9.00
C PRO A 189 -39.44 15.59 10.25
N VAL A 190 -40.18 16.04 11.26
CA VAL A 190 -39.64 16.41 12.58
C VAL A 190 -40.17 15.46 13.64
N MET A 191 -39.26 14.79 14.35
CA MET A 191 -39.56 13.88 15.44
C MET A 191 -39.36 14.56 16.79
N ASP A 192 -40.31 14.36 17.69
CA ASP A 192 -40.09 14.54 19.13
C ASP A 192 -39.38 13.30 19.69
N ALA A 193 -38.15 13.47 20.17
CA ALA A 193 -37.29 12.39 20.63
C ALA A 193 -37.87 11.67 21.87
N GLN A 194 -38.67 12.37 22.67
CA GLN A 194 -39.27 11.80 23.87
C GLN A 194 -40.40 10.82 23.52
N THR A 195 -41.31 11.24 22.63
CA THR A 195 -42.46 10.40 22.22
C THR A 195 -42.13 9.45 21.07
N ARG A 196 -41.00 9.66 20.37
CA ARG A 196 -40.58 8.94 19.16
C ARG A 196 -41.65 8.98 18.06
N LYS A 197 -42.32 10.13 17.94
CA LYS A 197 -43.37 10.37 16.94
C LYS A 197 -43.00 11.54 16.06
N ILE A 198 -43.33 11.41 14.78
CA ILE A 198 -43.31 12.54 13.85
C ILE A 198 -44.45 13.48 14.23
N ILE A 199 -44.11 14.70 14.64
CA ILE A 199 -45.07 15.70 15.12
C ILE A 199 -45.49 16.68 14.02
N ARG A 200 -44.67 16.84 12.98
CA ARG A 200 -44.98 17.62 11.78
C ARG A 200 -44.09 17.26 10.61
N ILE A 201 -44.49 17.69 9.41
CA ILE A 201 -43.71 17.62 8.17
C ILE A 201 -43.51 19.03 7.62
N ASP A 202 -42.27 19.50 7.57
CA ASP A 202 -41.90 20.76 6.95
C ASP A 202 -41.79 20.55 5.43
N ARG A 203 -42.66 21.22 4.66
CA ARG A 203 -42.67 21.15 3.18
C ARG A 203 -41.80 22.27 2.61
N LEU A 204 -40.73 21.90 1.91
CA LEU A 204 -39.63 22.79 1.54
C LEU A 204 -39.94 23.64 0.31
N ALA A 205 -39.28 24.80 0.19
CA ALA A 205 -39.30 25.60 -1.02
C ALA A 205 -38.41 24.96 -2.10
N THR A 206 -38.94 24.83 -3.32
CA THR A 206 -38.24 24.25 -4.49
C THR A 206 -37.92 25.31 -5.56
N GLY A 207 -38.49 26.51 -5.43
CA GLY A 207 -38.18 27.65 -6.30
C GLY A 207 -36.74 28.14 -6.16
N GLY A 208 -36.36 29.07 -7.03
CA GLY A 208 -35.03 29.63 -7.12
C GLY A 208 -35.01 31.15 -7.06
N LYS A 209 -34.00 31.75 -7.71
CA LYS A 209 -33.80 33.19 -7.81
C LYS A 209 -35.04 33.88 -8.37
N GLY A 210 -35.52 34.89 -7.62
CA GLY A 210 -36.71 35.66 -7.95
C GLY A 210 -38.04 35.09 -7.43
N ASP A 211 -38.04 33.87 -6.85
CA ASP A 211 -39.20 33.31 -6.17
C ASP A 211 -39.25 33.72 -4.68
N SER A 212 -40.41 33.61 -4.04
CA SER A 212 -40.54 33.88 -2.59
C SER A 212 -39.80 32.83 -1.74
N LEU A 213 -39.49 33.14 -0.48
CA LEU A 213 -38.83 32.19 0.44
C LEU A 213 -39.62 30.89 0.69
N SER A 214 -40.94 30.89 0.45
CA SER A 214 -41.83 29.72 0.51
C SER A 214 -42.26 29.24 -0.88
N GLY A 215 -41.59 29.71 -1.94
CA GLY A 215 -41.95 29.44 -3.33
C GLY A 215 -41.84 27.96 -3.67
N LYS A 216 -42.97 27.38 -4.04
CA LYS A 216 -43.11 25.98 -4.48
C LYS A 216 -43.68 26.01 -5.89
N THR A 217 -42.85 25.70 -6.88
CA THR A 217 -43.26 25.62 -8.29
C THR A 217 -43.18 24.20 -8.83
N ASN A 218 -43.05 23.24 -7.92
CA ASN A 218 -42.84 21.84 -8.21
C ASN A 218 -44.09 21.15 -8.77
N SER A 219 -43.86 20.10 -9.56
CA SER A 219 -44.89 19.17 -10.02
C SER A 219 -44.98 17.95 -9.09
N ARG A 220 -46.02 17.11 -9.27
CA ARG A 220 -46.09 15.79 -8.60
C ARG A 220 -44.91 14.89 -8.96
N ASN A 221 -44.34 15.05 -10.15
CA ASN A 221 -43.20 14.29 -10.64
C ASN A 221 -41.88 15.00 -10.25
N ILE A 222 -41.60 15.02 -8.95
CA ILE A 222 -40.61 15.92 -8.34
C ILE A 222 -39.15 15.62 -8.70
N ILE A 223 -38.84 14.41 -9.16
CA ILE A 223 -37.47 13.96 -9.49
C ILE A 223 -37.30 13.49 -10.95
N ASP A 224 -38.31 13.67 -11.81
CA ASP A 224 -38.23 13.23 -13.22
C ASP A 224 -37.10 13.93 -14.00
N HIS A 225 -36.71 15.13 -13.58
CA HIS A 225 -35.62 15.90 -14.18
C HIS A 225 -34.25 15.61 -13.56
N CYS A 226 -34.19 14.85 -12.46
CA CYS A 226 -32.94 14.47 -11.82
C CYS A 226 -32.17 13.44 -12.66
N VAL A 227 -30.85 13.40 -12.48
CA VAL A 227 -29.97 12.46 -13.21
C VAL A 227 -29.12 11.63 -12.25
N PRO A 228 -28.74 10.39 -12.64
CA PRO A 228 -27.88 9.53 -11.82
C PRO A 228 -26.58 10.24 -11.43
N SER A 229 -26.17 10.03 -10.18
CA SER A 229 -25.04 10.72 -9.55
C SER A 229 -24.16 9.73 -8.79
N ASP A 230 -23.88 8.58 -9.41
CA ASP A 230 -23.09 7.50 -8.80
C ASP A 230 -21.58 7.79 -8.86
N TYR A 231 -20.86 7.44 -7.79
CA TYR A 231 -19.41 7.54 -7.68
C TYR A 231 -18.69 6.19 -7.51
N ALA A 232 -19.43 5.14 -7.11
CA ALA A 232 -18.88 3.80 -6.92
C ALA A 232 -18.28 3.27 -8.25
N PRO A 233 -17.05 2.71 -8.26
CA PRO A 233 -16.36 2.30 -9.48
C PRO A 233 -17.15 1.41 -10.45
N GLU A 234 -17.99 0.52 -9.91
CA GLU A 234 -18.83 -0.42 -10.65
C GLU A 234 -20.11 0.20 -11.24
N LEU A 235 -20.49 1.39 -10.77
CA LEU A 235 -21.64 2.16 -11.27
C LEU A 235 -21.24 3.19 -12.35
N LEU A 236 -19.94 3.44 -12.53
CA LEU A 236 -19.45 4.40 -13.53
C LEU A 236 -19.64 3.85 -14.97
N PRO A 237 -20.33 4.59 -15.88
CA PRO A 237 -20.64 4.10 -17.23
C PRO A 237 -19.42 3.71 -18.09
N LYS A 238 -18.25 4.29 -17.79
CA LYS A 238 -16.98 4.02 -18.49
C LYS A 238 -15.95 3.28 -17.62
N GLY A 239 -16.34 2.90 -16.40
CA GLY A 239 -15.45 2.36 -15.38
C GLY A 239 -14.31 3.33 -14.98
N THR A 240 -13.31 2.78 -14.30
CA THR A 240 -12.13 3.54 -13.82
C THR A 240 -11.03 3.69 -14.88
N ARG A 241 -10.18 4.72 -14.72
CA ARG A 241 -8.97 4.95 -15.54
C ARG A 241 -8.07 3.70 -15.53
N LYS A 242 -7.49 3.34 -16.68
CA LYS A 242 -6.69 2.11 -16.86
C LYS A 242 -5.18 2.36 -17.04
N ASP A 243 -4.76 3.63 -16.99
CA ASP A 243 -3.39 4.09 -17.24
C ASP A 243 -2.59 4.39 -15.96
N LEU A 244 -3.22 4.33 -14.78
CA LEU A 244 -2.56 4.60 -13.50
C LEU A 244 -1.62 3.44 -13.12
N LYS A 245 -0.33 3.76 -12.92
CA LYS A 245 0.70 2.80 -12.48
C LYS A 245 0.81 2.81 -10.95
N ALA A 246 1.09 1.66 -10.35
CA ALA A 246 1.24 1.55 -8.89
C ALA A 246 2.40 2.41 -8.35
N LEU A 247 2.13 3.14 -7.25
CA LEU A 247 3.12 3.89 -6.47
C LEU A 247 3.26 3.24 -5.09
N ASN A 248 4.30 2.43 -4.91
CA ASN A 248 4.51 1.68 -3.66
C ASN A 248 5.44 2.45 -2.70
N VAL A 249 4.98 2.69 -1.47
CA VAL A 249 5.77 3.26 -0.37
C VAL A 249 6.22 2.12 0.55
N ILE A 250 7.53 1.85 0.61
CA ILE A 250 8.09 0.68 1.31
C ILE A 250 9.18 1.13 2.29
N GLN A 251 9.14 0.60 3.51
CA GLN A 251 10.19 0.75 4.53
C GLN A 251 10.79 -0.63 4.86
N PRO A 252 11.82 -1.08 4.12
CA PRO A 252 12.33 -2.45 4.23
C PRO A 252 12.93 -2.79 5.60
N ASP A 253 13.41 -1.78 6.34
CA ASP A 253 14.00 -1.91 7.66
C ASP A 253 13.01 -1.57 8.80
N GLY A 254 11.72 -1.43 8.47
CA GLY A 254 10.67 -0.99 9.40
C GLY A 254 10.60 0.54 9.57
N PRO A 255 9.67 1.02 10.42
CA PRO A 255 9.50 2.44 10.71
C PRO A 255 10.58 2.97 11.67
N SER A 256 10.83 4.27 11.59
CA SER A 256 11.78 5.02 12.41
C SER A 256 11.20 5.44 13.77
N PHE A 257 9.89 5.27 13.98
CA PHE A 257 9.21 5.55 15.25
C PHE A 257 9.16 4.30 16.14
N ARG A 258 9.06 4.51 17.45
CA ARG A 258 8.78 3.48 18.44
C ARG A 258 7.48 3.79 19.16
N VAL A 259 6.73 2.75 19.49
CA VAL A 259 5.48 2.85 20.23
C VAL A 259 5.53 1.93 21.44
N LYS A 260 5.19 2.46 22.63
CA LYS A 260 5.00 1.68 23.87
C LYS A 260 3.67 2.09 24.51
N GLY A 261 2.65 1.24 24.38
CA GLY A 261 1.28 1.64 24.71
C GLY A 261 0.85 2.77 23.78
N ASN A 262 0.50 3.92 24.35
CA ASN A 262 0.23 5.16 23.62
C ASN A 262 1.40 6.15 23.55
N LEU A 263 2.55 5.83 24.15
CA LEU A 263 3.76 6.67 24.06
C LEU A 263 4.44 6.46 22.71
N ILE A 264 4.74 7.57 22.04
CA ILE A 264 5.40 7.61 20.74
C ILE A 264 6.74 8.33 20.87
N GLU A 265 7.77 7.74 20.29
CA GLU A 265 9.09 8.35 20.14
C GLU A 265 9.53 8.33 18.68
N TRP A 266 9.96 9.47 18.14
CA TRP A 266 10.39 9.56 16.75
C TRP A 266 11.26 10.81 16.53
N GLN A 267 12.47 10.65 16.00
CA GLN A 267 13.31 11.79 15.57
C GLN A 267 13.40 12.93 16.61
N LYS A 268 13.73 12.58 17.86
CA LYS A 268 13.78 13.46 19.06
C LYS A 268 12.42 13.87 19.64
N TRP A 269 11.32 13.64 18.95
CA TRP A 269 9.98 13.81 19.52
C TRP A 269 9.65 12.71 20.53
N ARG A 270 8.92 13.09 21.58
CA ARG A 270 8.28 12.21 22.55
C ARG A 270 6.92 12.80 22.91
N PHE A 271 5.84 12.03 22.78
CA PHE A 271 4.48 12.45 23.15
C PHE A 271 3.55 11.24 23.29
N ARG A 272 2.33 11.45 23.77
CA ARG A 272 1.29 10.42 23.87
C ARG A 272 0.09 10.74 23.00
N VAL A 273 -0.53 9.70 22.47
CA VAL A 273 -1.82 9.79 21.75
C VAL A 273 -2.94 9.30 22.66
N GLY A 274 -3.94 10.15 22.90
CA GLY A 274 -5.19 9.80 23.56
C GLY A 274 -6.33 9.66 22.57
N PHE A 275 -7.45 9.10 23.04
CA PHE A 275 -8.70 9.04 22.29
C PHE A 275 -9.88 9.23 23.23
N ASN A 276 -10.87 10.05 22.83
CA ASN A 276 -12.15 10.15 23.52
C ASN A 276 -13.33 10.28 22.52
N PRO A 277 -14.57 9.97 22.97
CA PRO A 277 -15.77 10.00 22.12
C PRO A 277 -16.05 11.33 21.43
N ARG A 278 -15.64 12.47 22.00
CA ARG A 278 -15.94 13.81 21.50
C ARG A 278 -14.90 14.36 20.52
N GLU A 279 -13.63 14.38 20.92
CA GLU A 279 -12.53 14.98 20.15
C GLU A 279 -11.86 14.01 19.17
N GLY A 280 -12.10 12.70 19.31
CA GLY A 280 -11.32 11.70 18.59
C GLY A 280 -9.89 11.68 19.12
N ALA A 281 -8.90 11.83 18.23
CA ALA A 281 -7.49 11.77 18.61
C ALA A 281 -7.01 13.05 19.31
N THR A 282 -6.34 12.89 20.45
CA THR A 282 -5.73 13.98 21.24
C THR A 282 -4.24 13.72 21.45
N ILE A 283 -3.42 14.78 21.52
CA ILE A 283 -1.97 14.67 21.70
C ILE A 283 -1.56 15.29 23.03
N HIS A 284 -0.72 14.58 23.80
CA HIS A 284 -0.35 14.95 25.16
C HIS A 284 1.16 14.90 25.40
N ASP A 285 1.64 15.67 26.38
CA ASP A 285 3.00 15.60 26.93
C ASP A 285 4.09 15.71 25.85
N VAL A 286 3.96 16.72 24.98
CA VAL A 286 4.79 16.88 23.77
C VAL A 286 6.15 17.48 24.11
N HIS A 287 7.19 16.72 23.82
CA HIS A 287 8.58 17.07 24.02
C HIS A 287 9.40 16.92 22.73
N TYR A 288 10.44 17.75 22.58
CA TYR A 288 11.48 17.58 21.58
C TYR A 288 12.84 17.63 22.27
N ASP A 289 13.63 16.56 22.09
CA ASP A 289 14.98 16.43 22.65
C ASP A 289 15.02 16.69 24.16
N GLY A 290 14.03 16.14 24.88
CA GLY A 290 13.89 16.27 26.33
C GLY A 290 13.30 17.59 26.82
N ARG A 291 12.95 18.53 25.93
CA ARG A 291 12.39 19.84 26.28
C ARG A 291 10.90 19.90 26.01
N SER A 292 10.14 20.42 26.96
CA SER A 292 8.68 20.53 26.89
C SER A 292 8.24 21.58 25.87
N ILE A 293 7.16 21.29 25.13
CA ILE A 293 6.57 22.16 24.12
C ILE A 293 5.08 22.38 24.39
N LEU A 294 4.28 21.31 24.42
CA LEU A 294 2.83 21.36 24.64
C LEU A 294 2.43 20.36 25.73
N TYR A 295 1.55 20.77 26.64
CA TYR A 295 0.88 19.86 27.57
C TYR A 295 -0.18 19.04 26.83
N ARG A 296 -1.02 19.69 26.01
CA ARG A 296 -2.14 19.08 25.28
C ARG A 296 -2.42 19.80 23.95
N LEU A 297 -2.80 19.05 22.92
CA LEU A 297 -3.23 19.56 21.61
C LEU A 297 -4.41 18.74 21.10
N SER A 298 -5.50 19.42 20.69
CA SER A 298 -6.67 18.78 20.09
C SER A 298 -7.45 19.70 19.15
N VAL A 299 -8.24 19.10 18.27
CA VAL A 299 -9.39 19.79 17.65
C VAL A 299 -10.54 19.75 18.65
N SER A 300 -10.97 20.93 19.08
CA SER A 300 -11.87 21.12 20.21
C SER A 300 -13.34 21.12 19.80
N GLU A 301 -13.65 21.77 18.68
CA GLU A 301 -15.00 21.90 18.16
C GLU A 301 -14.98 22.20 16.65
N MET A 302 -16.09 21.93 15.98
CA MET A 302 -16.35 22.38 14.62
C MET A 302 -17.84 22.72 14.46
N THR A 303 -18.17 23.82 13.79
CA THR A 303 -19.55 24.13 13.41
C THR A 303 -19.72 24.29 11.89
N VAL A 304 -20.85 23.83 11.37
CA VAL A 304 -21.17 23.85 9.94
C VAL A 304 -22.47 24.64 9.64
N PRO A 305 -22.46 25.98 9.70
CA PRO A 305 -23.64 26.82 9.45
C PRO A 305 -23.97 26.94 7.97
N TYR A 306 -25.20 26.59 7.59
CA TYR A 306 -25.74 26.79 6.24
C TYR A 306 -26.42 28.16 6.09
N ALA A 307 -26.28 28.75 4.89
CA ALA A 307 -26.68 30.13 4.59
C ALA A 307 -27.92 30.25 3.70
N ASP A 308 -28.73 29.19 3.59
CA ASP A 308 -30.01 29.26 2.88
C ASP A 308 -31.09 29.86 3.78
N ALA A 309 -31.58 31.03 3.39
CA ALA A 309 -32.56 31.79 4.18
C ALA A 309 -33.97 31.17 4.16
N ARG A 310 -34.22 30.17 3.32
CA ARG A 310 -35.53 29.52 3.21
C ARG A 310 -35.72 28.56 4.39
N ALA A 311 -36.93 28.53 4.95
CA ALA A 311 -37.22 27.63 6.06
C ALA A 311 -37.34 26.17 5.59
N PRO A 312 -36.86 25.20 6.38
CA PRO A 312 -36.22 25.35 7.70
C PRO A 312 -34.67 25.29 7.64
N PHE A 313 -34.05 25.64 6.51
CA PHE A 313 -32.61 25.42 6.29
C PHE A 313 -31.71 26.24 7.20
N HIS A 314 -32.21 27.34 7.78
CA HIS A 314 -31.51 28.12 8.81
C HIS A 314 -31.21 27.30 10.07
N ARG A 315 -31.86 26.14 10.28
CA ARG A 315 -31.55 25.21 11.36
C ARG A 315 -30.36 24.30 11.06
N LYS A 316 -29.92 24.18 9.80
CA LYS A 316 -28.76 23.37 9.42
C LYS A 316 -27.49 24.06 9.92
N GLN A 317 -27.16 23.79 11.18
CA GLN A 317 -25.93 24.19 11.85
C GLN A 317 -25.59 23.09 12.86
N ALA A 318 -24.80 22.13 12.41
CA ALA A 318 -24.25 21.08 13.25
C ALA A 318 -23.05 21.60 14.05
N PHE A 319 -22.85 21.03 15.23
CA PHE A 319 -21.58 21.08 15.96
C PHE A 319 -21.03 19.66 15.99
N ASP A 320 -20.24 19.26 14.99
CA ASP A 320 -20.01 17.82 14.77
C ASP A 320 -19.25 17.13 15.90
N PHE A 321 -18.42 17.87 16.64
CA PHE A 321 -17.76 17.33 17.82
C PHE A 321 -18.73 17.31 19.01
N GLY A 322 -19.43 18.41 19.30
CA GLY A 322 -20.32 18.49 20.46
C GLY A 322 -21.67 17.76 20.32
N ASP A 323 -22.28 17.77 19.13
CA ASP A 323 -23.57 17.15 18.84
C ASP A 323 -23.40 15.65 18.60
N GLY A 324 -22.50 15.26 17.69
CA GLY A 324 -22.33 13.87 17.23
C GLY A 324 -21.26 13.07 17.97
N GLY A 325 -20.26 13.74 18.55
CA GLY A 325 -19.05 13.11 19.07
C GLY A 325 -18.15 12.63 17.93
N ALA A 326 -17.16 13.44 17.54
CA ALA A 326 -16.29 13.11 16.40
C ALA A 326 -15.57 11.76 16.59
N GLY A 327 -15.21 11.41 17.82
CA GLY A 327 -14.66 10.09 18.15
C GLY A 327 -15.65 8.95 17.96
N ASN A 328 -16.93 9.14 18.30
CA ASN A 328 -17.98 8.13 18.04
C ASN A 328 -18.16 7.86 16.54
N CYS A 329 -17.91 8.88 15.72
CA CYS A 329 -18.01 8.82 14.26
C CYS A 329 -16.69 8.44 13.56
N ALA A 330 -15.64 8.08 14.31
CA ALA A 330 -14.35 7.74 13.74
C ALA A 330 -14.41 6.44 12.93
N ASN A 331 -13.89 6.47 11.70
CA ASN A 331 -13.87 5.32 10.80
C ASN A 331 -12.82 4.27 11.22
N ASN A 332 -13.01 3.05 10.74
CA ASN A 332 -11.98 2.01 10.80
C ASN A 332 -11.01 2.16 9.61
N LEU A 333 -9.77 2.57 9.87
CA LEU A 333 -8.77 2.91 8.85
C LEU A 333 -7.92 1.71 8.37
N SER A 334 -8.45 0.48 8.49
CA SER A 334 -7.71 -0.76 8.24
C SER A 334 -6.93 -0.80 6.91
N LEU A 335 -5.88 -1.63 6.87
CA LEU A 335 -4.83 -1.62 5.84
C LEU A 335 -5.35 -1.62 4.39
N GLY A 336 -4.85 -0.67 3.59
CA GLY A 336 -4.88 -0.74 2.13
C GLY A 336 -5.35 0.51 1.40
N CYS A 337 -6.03 1.45 2.08
CA CYS A 337 -6.65 2.61 1.43
C CYS A 337 -6.34 3.96 2.11
N ASP A 338 -6.68 4.14 3.39
CA ASP A 338 -6.66 5.49 4.02
C ASP A 338 -5.27 5.99 4.42
N CYS A 339 -4.39 5.07 4.84
CA CYS A 339 -3.02 5.38 5.27
C CYS A 339 -2.03 4.50 4.50
N LEU A 340 -1.08 5.12 3.77
CA LEU A 340 -0.16 4.44 2.85
C LEU A 340 1.26 4.32 3.43
N GLY A 341 1.82 3.11 3.46
CA GLY A 341 3.18 2.84 3.94
C GLY A 341 3.22 1.76 5.02
N VAL A 342 4.06 1.94 6.05
CA VAL A 342 4.09 1.07 7.23
C VAL A 342 3.33 1.73 8.37
N ILE A 343 2.17 1.16 8.71
CA ILE A 343 1.18 1.81 9.58
C ILE A 343 1.10 1.11 10.94
N LYS A 344 1.06 1.90 12.02
CA LYS A 344 0.65 1.45 13.36
C LYS A 344 -0.72 2.06 13.67
N TYR A 345 -1.70 1.21 13.96
CA TYR A 345 -3.04 1.66 14.36
C TYR A 345 -3.21 1.70 15.88
N PHE A 346 -4.06 2.61 16.35
CA PHE A 346 -4.62 2.62 17.71
C PHE A 346 -6.13 2.45 17.65
N ASP A 347 -6.65 1.64 18.57
CA ASP A 347 -8.07 1.41 18.72
C ASP A 347 -8.65 2.42 19.72
N GLY A 348 -9.91 2.77 19.53
CA GLY A 348 -10.71 3.52 20.49
C GLY A 348 -11.56 2.55 21.31
N VAL A 349 -12.09 3.04 22.44
CA VAL A 349 -13.15 2.34 23.17
C VAL A 349 -14.31 3.32 23.33
N ILE A 350 -15.46 2.94 22.80
CA ILE A 350 -16.71 3.71 22.83
C ILE A 350 -17.75 2.96 23.66
N THR A 351 -18.88 3.62 23.92
CA THR A 351 -19.99 3.05 24.69
C THR A 351 -21.07 2.54 23.73
N ASP A 352 -21.56 1.33 23.94
CA ASP A 352 -22.72 0.81 23.19
C ASP A 352 -24.05 1.28 23.80
N SER A 353 -25.16 1.02 23.11
CA SER A 353 -26.50 1.44 23.56
C SER A 353 -26.97 0.81 24.88
N ALA A 354 -26.26 -0.17 25.43
CA ALA A 354 -26.51 -0.76 26.74
C ALA A 354 -25.54 -0.24 27.82
N GLY A 355 -24.70 0.74 27.49
CA GLY A 355 -23.68 1.31 28.36
C GLY A 355 -22.39 0.51 28.45
N ARG A 356 -22.21 -0.54 27.64
CA ARG A 356 -21.04 -1.42 27.72
C ARG A 356 -19.89 -0.89 26.86
N GLY A 357 -18.67 -1.12 27.30
CA GLY A 357 -17.48 -0.79 26.51
C GLY A 357 -17.39 -1.62 25.24
N LYS A 358 -17.20 -0.97 24.09
CA LYS A 358 -17.03 -1.57 22.77
C LYS A 358 -15.74 -1.03 22.12
N VAL A 359 -14.89 -1.93 21.65
CA VAL A 359 -13.69 -1.55 20.90
C VAL A 359 -14.11 -1.01 19.53
N SER A 360 -13.60 0.17 19.18
CA SER A 360 -13.65 0.71 17.82
C SER A 360 -12.25 0.53 17.20
N PRO A 361 -12.05 -0.47 16.33
CA PRO A 361 -10.73 -0.83 15.85
C PRO A 361 -10.19 0.21 14.86
N ASN A 362 -8.88 0.45 14.93
CA ASN A 362 -8.11 1.21 13.94
C ASN A 362 -8.57 2.65 13.67
N VAL A 363 -9.10 3.34 14.68
CA VAL A 363 -9.61 4.72 14.59
C VAL A 363 -8.52 5.77 14.42
N ILE A 364 -7.28 5.46 14.78
CA ILE A 364 -6.12 6.34 14.55
C ILE A 364 -5.04 5.56 13.80
N CYS A 365 -4.49 6.14 12.75
CA CYS A 365 -3.30 5.62 12.09
C CYS A 365 -2.07 6.50 12.39
N LEU A 366 -0.94 5.85 12.65
CA LEU A 366 0.38 6.43 12.84
C LEU A 366 1.31 5.89 11.76
N HIS A 367 1.93 6.77 10.99
CA HIS A 367 2.94 6.39 10.01
C HIS A 367 3.92 7.53 9.76
N GLU A 368 5.00 7.25 9.04
CA GLU A 368 5.85 8.30 8.51
C GLU A 368 5.67 8.43 6.99
N GLN A 369 5.87 9.64 6.49
CA GLN A 369 5.83 9.94 5.06
C GLN A 369 6.98 10.86 4.66
N ASP A 370 7.31 10.82 3.37
CA ASP A 370 8.20 11.79 2.78
C ASP A 370 7.41 13.05 2.40
N ASN A 371 7.89 14.21 2.84
CA ASN A 371 7.34 15.53 2.48
C ASN A 371 8.39 16.38 1.74
N GLY A 372 9.12 15.75 0.81
CA GLY A 372 10.04 16.46 -0.07
C GLY A 372 11.37 16.88 0.58
N ILE A 373 11.77 18.13 0.36
CA ILE A 373 13.07 18.67 0.82
C ILE A 373 12.90 19.33 2.18
N GLY A 374 13.72 18.95 3.17
CA GLY A 374 13.79 19.62 4.46
C GLY A 374 14.67 20.87 4.40
N TRP A 375 15.91 20.71 3.96
CA TRP A 375 16.79 21.83 3.66
C TRP A 375 17.81 21.45 2.58
N LYS A 376 18.30 22.44 1.84
CA LYS A 376 19.30 22.26 0.78
C LYS A 376 20.17 23.48 0.64
N HIS A 377 21.46 23.26 0.37
CA HIS A 377 22.35 24.31 -0.09
C HIS A 377 23.31 23.77 -1.16
N THR A 378 23.57 24.57 -2.20
CA THR A 378 24.61 24.29 -3.18
C THR A 378 25.67 25.39 -3.12
N ASN A 379 26.89 25.01 -2.78
CA ASN A 379 28.01 25.95 -2.83
C ASN A 379 28.48 26.09 -4.29
N TRP A 380 28.02 27.14 -4.97
CA TRP A 380 28.32 27.40 -6.37
C TRP A 380 29.82 27.50 -6.69
N ARG A 381 30.66 27.87 -5.71
CA ARG A 381 32.14 27.93 -5.89
C ARG A 381 32.77 26.55 -6.05
N THR A 382 32.14 25.53 -5.48
CA THR A 382 32.66 24.14 -5.47
C THR A 382 31.76 23.17 -6.24
N GLY A 383 30.55 23.59 -6.60
CA GLY A 383 29.50 22.72 -7.13
C GLY A 383 28.90 21.74 -6.11
N ARG A 384 29.39 21.71 -4.86
CA ARG A 384 28.92 20.77 -3.84
C ARG A 384 27.52 21.13 -3.37
N ALA A 385 26.57 20.22 -3.61
CA ALA A 385 25.23 20.26 -3.04
C ALA A 385 25.15 19.40 -1.78
N VAL A 386 24.48 19.92 -0.76
CA VAL A 386 24.07 19.18 0.44
C VAL A 386 22.56 19.32 0.55
N VAL A 387 21.87 18.20 0.74
CA VAL A 387 20.40 18.13 0.76
C VAL A 387 19.95 17.11 1.79
N THR A 388 18.94 17.49 2.56
CA THR A 388 18.26 16.63 3.51
C THR A 388 16.78 16.57 3.15
N ARG A 389 16.19 15.39 3.18
CA ARG A 389 14.75 15.19 2.92
C ARG A 389 13.94 15.52 4.16
N ASN A 390 12.71 16.00 3.98
CA ASN A 390 11.78 16.26 5.07
C ASN A 390 10.95 14.99 5.30
N ARG A 391 11.21 14.27 6.39
CA ARG A 391 10.33 13.19 6.83
C ARG A 391 9.37 13.72 7.88
N GLU A 392 8.12 13.29 7.79
CA GLU A 392 7.06 13.64 8.73
C GLU A 392 6.49 12.40 9.37
N LEU A 393 6.15 12.51 10.65
CA LEU A 393 5.32 11.56 11.37
C LEU A 393 3.89 12.07 11.39
N VAL A 394 2.95 11.24 10.94
CA VAL A 394 1.53 11.59 10.78
C VAL A 394 0.71 10.75 11.75
N ILE A 395 -0.16 11.43 12.50
CA ILE A 395 -1.19 10.83 13.35
C ILE A 395 -2.52 11.31 12.79
N GLN A 396 -3.30 10.39 12.21
CA GLN A 396 -4.52 10.73 11.48
C GLN A 396 -5.71 9.94 12.00
N PHE A 397 -6.87 10.59 12.03
CA PHE A 397 -8.18 9.96 12.16
C PHE A 397 -9.15 10.56 11.13
N ILE A 398 -10.15 9.77 10.73
CA ILE A 398 -11.19 10.19 9.77
C ILE A 398 -12.54 10.00 10.45
N ILE A 399 -13.44 10.96 10.29
CA ILE A 399 -14.81 10.88 10.79
C ILE A 399 -15.79 11.01 9.62
N THR A 400 -16.90 10.26 9.69
CA THR A 400 -18.03 10.40 8.75
C THR A 400 -19.24 10.92 9.50
N LEU A 401 -19.71 12.10 9.10
CA LEU A 401 -20.88 12.78 9.67
C LEU A 401 -21.93 12.92 8.57
N ALA A 402 -22.85 11.96 8.51
CA ALA A 402 -23.83 11.82 7.44
C ALA A 402 -23.17 11.89 6.05
N ASN A 403 -23.28 13.04 5.38
CA ASN A 403 -22.80 13.26 4.02
C ASN A 403 -21.32 13.67 3.93
N TYR A 404 -20.70 14.19 5.00
CA TYR A 404 -19.32 14.67 4.96
C TYR A 404 -18.33 13.68 5.56
N GLU A 405 -17.13 13.66 4.99
CA GLU A 405 -15.94 13.08 5.61
C GLU A 405 -14.93 14.17 5.96
N TYR A 406 -14.38 14.08 7.17
CA TYR A 406 -13.29 14.94 7.62
C TYR A 406 -12.08 14.12 8.01
N ILE A 407 -10.93 14.44 7.40
CA ILE A 407 -9.63 13.90 7.76
C ILE A 407 -8.91 14.90 8.66
N PHE A 408 -8.56 14.48 9.87
CA PHE A 408 -7.77 15.27 10.80
C PHE A 408 -6.39 14.64 10.99
N ALA A 409 -5.33 15.44 10.88
CA ALA A 409 -3.98 14.94 11.05
C ALA A 409 -3.09 15.87 11.89
N TYR A 410 -2.37 15.29 12.84
CA TYR A 410 -1.26 15.93 13.55
C TYR A 410 0.05 15.44 12.92
N LYS A 411 0.83 16.37 12.34
CA LYS A 411 2.10 16.05 11.67
C LYS A 411 3.29 16.64 12.42
N PHE A 412 4.31 15.84 12.68
CA PHE A 412 5.55 16.24 13.33
C PHE A 412 6.70 16.13 12.33
N ASN A 413 7.56 17.14 12.23
CA ASN A 413 8.71 17.12 11.31
C ASN A 413 10.06 17.14 12.03
N GLN A 414 11.14 16.84 11.31
CA GLN A 414 12.48 16.74 11.88
C GLN A 414 13.08 18.11 12.27
N SER A 415 12.48 19.22 11.84
CA SER A 415 12.88 20.58 12.20
C SER A 415 12.17 21.12 13.45
N GLY A 416 11.50 20.25 14.22
CA GLY A 416 10.81 20.62 15.45
C GLY A 416 9.46 21.31 15.23
N GLY A 417 8.91 21.30 14.01
CA GLY A 417 7.60 21.87 13.70
C GLY A 417 6.45 20.86 13.84
N ILE A 418 5.27 21.39 14.19
CA ILE A 418 4.01 20.67 14.30
C ILE A 418 3.03 21.27 13.29
N VAL A 419 2.25 20.43 12.61
CA VAL A 419 1.16 20.86 11.72
C VAL A 419 -0.14 20.20 12.19
N VAL A 420 -1.20 20.98 12.34
CA VAL A 420 -2.57 20.48 12.46
C VAL A 420 -3.25 20.67 11.12
N GLU A 421 -3.61 19.58 10.47
CA GLU A 421 -4.26 19.57 9.16
C GLU A 421 -5.70 19.10 9.28
N THR A 422 -6.59 19.81 8.61
CA THR A 422 -7.98 19.42 8.39
C THR A 422 -8.22 19.26 6.90
N ARG A 423 -8.85 18.17 6.48
CA ARG A 423 -9.30 17.98 5.10
C ARG A 423 -10.77 17.66 5.06
N ALA A 424 -11.55 18.42 4.29
CA ALA A 424 -12.96 18.15 4.03
C ALA A 424 -13.12 17.46 2.67
N THR A 425 -13.89 16.37 2.62
CA THR A 425 -14.29 15.64 1.40
C THR A 425 -15.69 15.04 1.62
N GLY A 426 -16.10 14.05 0.84
CA GLY A 426 -17.44 13.48 0.93
C GLY A 426 -18.44 14.18 0.03
N ILE A 427 -19.72 14.12 0.36
CA ILE A 427 -20.81 14.57 -0.50
C ILE A 427 -21.35 15.89 0.03
N VAL A 428 -21.51 16.89 -0.83
CA VAL A 428 -22.14 18.16 -0.43
C VAL A 428 -23.62 17.94 -0.07
N SER A 429 -24.09 18.48 1.06
CA SER A 429 -25.51 18.40 1.42
C SER A 429 -26.35 19.20 0.42
N VAL A 430 -27.36 18.55 -0.16
CA VAL A 430 -28.23 19.14 -1.19
C VAL A 430 -29.69 19.18 -0.79
N VAL A 431 -30.43 20.10 -1.41
CA VAL A 431 -31.89 20.20 -1.33
C VAL A 431 -32.49 20.24 -2.73
N ASN A 432 -33.79 20.01 -2.84
CA ASN A 432 -34.46 20.01 -4.14
C ASN A 432 -34.51 21.42 -4.76
N ILE A 433 -34.36 21.50 -6.08
CA ILE A 433 -34.60 22.70 -6.87
C ILE A 433 -35.34 22.37 -8.18
N ASP A 434 -36.29 23.22 -8.55
CA ASP A 434 -37.13 23.02 -9.74
C ASP A 434 -36.32 23.15 -11.05
N PRO A 435 -36.75 22.47 -12.15
CA PRO A 435 -36.03 22.48 -13.43
C PRO A 435 -35.74 23.89 -13.97
N GLY A 436 -34.51 24.13 -14.41
CA GLY A 436 -34.09 25.38 -15.03
C GLY A 436 -33.93 26.58 -14.09
N LYS A 437 -34.18 26.40 -12.79
CA LYS A 437 -33.96 27.44 -11.78
C LYS A 437 -32.48 27.54 -11.39
N THR A 438 -32.11 28.71 -10.86
CA THR A 438 -30.82 29.00 -10.21
C THR A 438 -31.08 29.50 -8.79
N SER A 439 -30.07 29.62 -7.92
CA SER A 439 -30.25 30.02 -6.52
C SER A 439 -29.30 31.17 -6.14
N ASP A 440 -29.75 32.05 -5.23
CA ASP A 440 -28.88 33.01 -4.55
C ASP A 440 -28.23 32.41 -3.28
N TYR A 441 -28.67 31.22 -2.86
CA TYR A 441 -28.29 30.57 -1.59
C TYR A 441 -27.34 29.38 -1.76
N GLY A 442 -26.89 29.10 -2.98
CA GLY A 442 -26.13 27.91 -3.31
C GLY A 442 -25.97 27.74 -4.80
N ASN A 443 -25.41 26.61 -5.21
CA ASN A 443 -25.19 26.28 -6.61
C ASN A 443 -25.92 24.98 -7.00
N VAL A 444 -26.48 24.96 -8.21
CA VAL A 444 -27.09 23.74 -8.77
C VAL A 444 -25.99 22.86 -9.30
N VAL A 445 -25.69 21.78 -8.60
CA VAL A 445 -24.56 20.88 -8.90
C VAL A 445 -24.96 19.71 -9.80
N SER A 446 -26.26 19.40 -9.82
CA SER A 446 -26.89 18.42 -10.71
C SER A 446 -28.35 18.85 -10.95
N PRO A 447 -28.98 18.51 -12.09
CA PRO A 447 -30.42 18.69 -12.26
C PRO A 447 -31.22 18.22 -11.04
N GLY A 448 -31.96 19.15 -10.43
CA GLY A 448 -32.76 18.88 -9.22
C GLY A 448 -32.04 18.94 -7.88
N ALA A 449 -30.70 19.06 -7.86
CA ALA A 449 -29.90 19.12 -6.64
C ALA A 449 -29.21 20.48 -6.48
N LEU A 450 -29.65 21.24 -5.47
CA LEU A 450 -29.05 22.50 -5.05
C LEU A 450 -28.15 22.24 -3.82
N ALA A 451 -26.85 22.39 -4.00
CA ALA A 451 -25.89 22.42 -2.89
C ALA A 451 -25.88 23.82 -2.27
N GLN A 452 -26.26 23.92 -1.01
CA GLN A 452 -26.42 25.18 -0.29
C GLN A 452 -25.06 25.74 0.15
N ASN A 453 -24.88 27.07 0.11
CA ASN A 453 -23.71 27.75 0.65
C ASN A 453 -23.62 27.51 2.17
N HIS A 454 -22.42 27.26 2.68
CA HIS A 454 -22.18 26.99 4.11
C HIS A 454 -20.73 27.27 4.49
N GLN A 455 -20.43 27.25 5.79
CA GLN A 455 -19.06 27.33 6.31
C GLN A 455 -18.70 26.04 7.06
N HIS A 456 -17.42 25.68 7.11
CA HIS A 456 -16.86 24.69 8.04
C HIS A 456 -15.87 25.43 8.93
N ILE A 457 -16.17 25.63 10.20
CA ILE A 457 -15.34 26.44 11.10
C ILE A 457 -14.82 25.57 12.24
N PHE A 458 -13.50 25.45 12.35
CA PHE A 458 -12.78 24.58 13.27
C PHE A 458 -12.14 25.39 14.40
N ALA A 459 -12.06 24.81 15.60
CA ALA A 459 -11.30 25.35 16.72
C ALA A 459 -10.24 24.35 17.18
N VAL A 460 -8.97 24.74 17.18
CA VAL A 460 -7.85 23.95 17.70
C VAL A 460 -7.46 24.49 19.08
N ARG A 461 -7.50 23.63 20.11
CA ARG A 461 -7.07 23.96 21.48
C ARG A 461 -5.59 23.60 21.64
N ILE A 462 -4.78 24.58 21.98
CA ILE A 462 -3.33 24.47 22.20
C ILE A 462 -3.05 24.82 23.66
N ASP A 463 -2.55 23.87 24.42
CA ASP A 463 -2.15 24.03 25.82
C ASP A 463 -0.61 24.04 25.88
N PRO A 464 0.03 25.21 25.72
CA PRO A 464 1.48 25.30 25.68
C PRO A 464 2.12 24.94 27.02
N ALA A 465 3.31 24.34 26.92
CA ALA A 465 4.20 24.09 28.03
C ALA A 465 5.65 24.33 27.56
N ILE A 466 5.89 25.50 26.99
CA ILE A 466 7.16 25.89 26.37
C ILE A 466 8.24 25.93 27.44
N ASP A 467 9.10 24.92 27.47
CA ASP A 467 10.19 24.81 28.46
C ASP A 467 9.72 24.95 29.93
N GLY A 468 8.46 24.60 30.20
CA GLY A 468 7.76 24.82 31.47
C GLY A 468 6.33 25.30 31.26
N ASP A 469 5.55 25.34 32.33
CA ASP A 469 4.12 25.69 32.37
C ASP A 469 3.83 27.19 32.53
N HIS A 470 4.78 27.99 33.02
CA HIS A 470 4.68 29.45 33.04
C HIS A 470 4.99 30.03 31.67
N ASN A 471 3.97 30.34 30.88
CA ASN A 471 4.10 30.83 29.51
C ASN A 471 3.42 32.20 29.34
N THR A 472 3.79 32.91 28.29
CA THR A 472 3.20 34.19 27.90
C THR A 472 2.86 34.16 26.43
N VAL A 473 1.69 34.69 26.06
CA VAL A 473 1.32 34.87 24.65
C VAL A 473 1.69 36.28 24.19
N LEU A 474 2.36 36.37 23.04
CA LEU A 474 2.73 37.62 22.38
C LEU A 474 2.06 37.70 21.02
N GLU A 475 1.56 38.89 20.69
CA GLU A 475 1.25 39.28 19.33
C GLU A 475 2.48 40.00 18.74
N GLU A 476 2.99 39.53 17.61
CA GLU A 476 4.08 40.17 16.86
C GLU A 476 3.59 40.60 15.48
N THR A 477 3.81 41.87 15.12
CA THR A 477 3.41 42.46 13.83
C THR A 477 4.56 43.24 13.19
N SER A 478 4.58 43.29 11.86
CA SER A 478 5.58 43.99 11.06
C SER A 478 4.97 45.23 10.40
N HIS A 479 5.60 46.40 10.58
CA HIS A 479 5.10 47.69 10.13
C HIS A 479 6.15 48.45 9.30
N ARG A 480 5.70 49.13 8.24
CA ARG A 480 6.56 50.06 7.48
C ARG A 480 6.93 51.27 8.34
N VAL A 481 8.19 51.72 8.25
CA VAL A 481 8.63 52.98 8.86
C VAL A 481 8.75 54.05 7.77
N PRO A 482 8.18 55.26 7.96
CA PRO A 482 8.31 56.34 6.98
C PRO A 482 9.78 56.68 6.65
N ILE A 483 10.02 57.24 5.46
CA ILE A 483 11.33 57.78 5.09
C ILE A 483 11.68 58.90 6.07
N ASN A 484 12.89 58.84 6.61
CA ASN A 484 13.43 59.87 7.49
C ASN A 484 14.94 60.02 7.22
N PRO A 485 15.45 61.24 6.96
CA PRO A 485 16.86 61.45 6.61
C PRO A 485 17.87 60.89 7.62
N GLU A 486 17.52 60.82 8.90
CA GLU A 486 18.43 60.40 9.98
C GLU A 486 18.31 58.91 10.31
N THR A 487 17.09 58.38 10.30
CA THR A 487 16.79 57.03 10.85
C THR A 487 16.38 56.00 9.78
N ASN A 488 15.89 56.45 8.61
CA ASN A 488 15.48 55.59 7.50
C ASN A 488 15.58 56.31 6.15
N PRO A 489 16.77 56.78 5.73
CA PRO A 489 16.92 57.71 4.59
C PRO A 489 16.48 57.10 3.26
N ASN A 490 16.48 55.77 3.14
CA ASN A 490 16.11 55.04 1.93
C ASN A 490 14.77 54.31 2.04
N GLY A 491 14.03 54.48 3.14
CA GLY A 491 12.67 53.94 3.29
C GLY A 491 12.56 52.41 3.41
N ASN A 492 13.66 51.68 3.53
CA ASN A 492 13.68 50.21 3.52
C ASN A 492 13.56 49.58 4.93
N PHE A 493 13.63 50.39 5.99
CA PHE A 493 13.43 49.91 7.35
C PHE A 493 11.96 49.58 7.61
N TYR A 494 11.72 48.42 8.21
CA TYR A 494 10.44 48.05 8.82
C TYR A 494 10.69 47.73 10.30
N GLU A 495 9.72 48.06 11.13
CA GLU A 495 9.79 47.79 12.57
C GLU A 495 8.92 46.58 12.93
N ILE A 496 9.37 45.86 13.95
CA ILE A 496 8.62 44.77 14.56
C ILE A 496 8.02 45.30 15.85
N ARG A 497 6.70 45.24 15.98
CA ARG A 497 5.97 45.60 17.20
C ARG A 497 5.52 44.32 17.91
N GLN A 498 5.79 44.24 19.20
CA GLN A 498 5.35 43.13 20.04
C GLN A 498 4.42 43.65 21.14
N ASN A 499 3.27 43.00 21.27
CA ASN A 499 2.30 43.25 22.34
C ASN A 499 2.18 42.01 23.23
N ILE A 500 2.22 42.20 24.55
CA ILE A 500 2.05 41.13 25.52
C ILE A 500 0.55 41.01 25.82
N ILE A 501 0.02 39.81 25.69
CA ILE A 501 -1.35 39.50 26.11
C ILE A 501 -1.32 39.27 27.62
N ARG A 502 -1.90 40.19 28.39
CA ARG A 502 -1.87 40.18 29.86
C ARG A 502 -3.11 39.59 30.50
N GLU A 503 -4.25 39.69 29.82
CA GLU A 503 -5.54 39.19 30.27
C GLU A 503 -6.16 38.32 29.17
N SER A 504 -7.04 37.41 29.60
CA SER A 504 -7.80 36.56 28.69
C SER A 504 -8.59 37.42 27.69
N GLN A 505 -8.44 37.13 26.41
CA GLN A 505 -9.02 37.94 25.32
C GLN A 505 -9.00 37.17 23.99
N TRP A 506 -9.41 37.85 22.93
CA TRP A 506 -9.35 37.38 21.56
C TRP A 506 -8.46 38.29 20.70
N LEU A 507 -8.02 37.77 19.55
CA LEU A 507 -7.28 38.49 18.52
C LEU A 507 -7.76 38.01 17.15
N ASP A 508 -7.84 38.93 16.19
CA ASP A 508 -8.12 38.60 14.79
C ASP A 508 -6.86 38.67 13.94
N ALA A 509 -6.83 37.81 12.92
CA ALA A 509 -5.74 37.71 11.96
C ALA A 509 -5.54 39.04 11.21
N ALA A 510 -4.32 39.59 11.26
CA ALA A 510 -3.93 40.77 10.50
C ALA A 510 -2.86 40.45 9.44
N PRO A 511 -3.23 39.80 8.30
CA PRO A 511 -2.28 39.39 7.28
C PRO A 511 -1.50 40.56 6.66
N GLN A 512 -2.09 41.75 6.59
CA GLN A 512 -1.45 42.99 6.14
C GLN A 512 -0.28 43.44 7.01
N HIS A 513 -0.18 42.92 8.24
CA HIS A 513 0.89 43.19 9.19
C HIS A 513 1.74 41.95 9.48
N ASN A 514 1.57 40.86 8.73
CA ASN A 514 2.23 39.58 8.98
C ASN A 514 2.12 39.18 10.47
N GLN A 515 0.91 39.26 11.03
CA GLN A 515 0.69 39.00 12.44
C GLN A 515 1.05 37.54 12.78
N VAL A 516 1.77 37.38 13.88
CA VAL A 516 2.25 36.11 14.41
C VAL A 516 1.87 36.04 15.88
N ILE A 517 1.31 34.91 16.30
CA ILE A 517 1.10 34.60 17.72
C ILE A 517 2.27 33.76 18.21
N LYS A 518 2.90 34.18 19.30
CA LYS A 518 4.01 33.46 19.94
C LYS A 518 3.64 33.04 21.35
N MET A 519 3.79 31.76 21.64
CA MET A 519 3.76 31.22 23.00
C MET A 519 5.21 31.12 23.45
N VAL A 520 5.59 31.87 24.49
CA VAL A 520 6.99 31.99 24.92
C VAL A 520 7.15 31.73 26.41
N ASN A 521 8.33 31.28 26.81
CA ASN A 521 8.76 31.27 28.20
C ASN A 521 9.76 32.38 28.42
N ARG A 522 9.35 33.43 29.14
CA ARG A 522 10.16 34.66 29.30
C ARG A 522 11.30 34.49 30.29
N SER A 523 11.22 33.50 31.17
CA SER A 523 12.29 33.15 32.12
C SER A 523 13.48 32.45 31.45
N LYS A 524 13.27 31.86 30.25
CA LYS A 524 14.28 31.12 29.50
C LYS A 524 14.62 31.87 28.20
N LYS A 525 15.86 32.33 28.08
CA LYS A 525 16.32 33.05 26.88
C LYS A 525 17.17 32.15 25.99
N ASN A 526 16.98 32.27 24.69
CA ASN A 526 17.90 31.72 23.72
C ASN A 526 19.26 32.45 23.84
N PRO A 527 20.37 31.72 24.00
CA PRO A 527 21.69 32.35 24.19
C PRO A 527 22.23 33.03 22.93
N ILE A 528 21.68 32.74 21.74
CA ILE A 528 22.11 33.34 20.47
C ILE A 528 21.35 34.63 20.20
N SER A 529 20.02 34.60 20.23
CA SER A 529 19.20 35.77 19.89
C SER A 529 18.89 36.68 21.07
N GLY A 530 19.10 36.22 22.31
CA GLY A 530 18.73 36.93 23.54
C GLY A 530 17.21 37.02 23.78
N LYS A 531 16.40 36.46 22.89
CA LYS A 531 14.93 36.44 22.97
C LYS A 531 14.44 35.29 23.84
N PRO A 532 13.25 35.40 24.45
CA PRO A 532 12.56 34.26 25.06
C PRO A 532 12.47 33.07 24.10
N VAL A 533 12.66 31.85 24.62
CA VAL A 533 12.39 30.64 23.84
C VAL A 533 10.89 30.52 23.59
N GLY A 534 10.49 30.05 22.41
CA GLY A 534 9.09 30.07 22.03
C GLY A 534 8.70 29.14 20.89
N TYR A 535 7.40 28.96 20.74
CA TYR A 535 6.77 28.46 19.52
C TYR A 535 5.80 29.50 18.98
N LYS A 536 5.61 29.52 17.66
CA LYS A 536 4.77 30.50 16.98
C LYS A 536 3.87 29.85 15.95
N PHE A 537 2.76 30.50 15.67
CA PHE A 537 1.95 30.23 14.48
C PHE A 537 1.46 31.54 13.88
N MET A 538 1.00 31.48 12.63
CA MET A 538 0.31 32.57 11.98
C MET A 538 -1.18 32.20 11.92
N PRO A 539 -2.08 32.98 12.53
CA PRO A 539 -3.51 32.74 12.41
C PRO A 539 -3.91 32.75 10.93
N ALA A 540 -4.67 31.74 10.49
CA ALA A 540 -5.13 31.69 9.11
C ALA A 540 -6.15 32.82 8.90
N PRO A 541 -5.95 33.74 7.93
CA PRO A 541 -6.85 34.86 7.68
C PRO A 541 -8.10 34.41 6.91
N THR A 542 -8.77 33.38 7.42
CA THR A 542 -10.00 32.83 6.87
C THR A 542 -11.20 33.71 7.24
N GLN A 543 -12.28 33.62 6.48
CA GLN A 543 -13.49 34.38 6.80
C GLN A 543 -14.12 33.84 8.10
N LEU A 544 -14.36 34.74 9.05
CA LEU A 544 -15.07 34.43 10.29
C LEU A 544 -16.55 34.13 10.01
N LEU A 545 -17.30 33.77 11.06
CA LEU A 545 -18.71 33.42 10.94
C LEU A 545 -19.53 34.51 10.21
N LEU A 546 -20.25 34.10 9.16
CA LEU A 546 -21.05 34.99 8.32
C LEU A 546 -22.47 35.25 8.84
N ALA A 547 -22.98 34.34 9.68
CA ALA A 547 -24.31 34.47 10.25
C ALA A 547 -24.45 35.78 11.04
N ASP A 548 -25.57 36.48 10.86
CA ASP A 548 -25.83 37.76 11.55
C ASP A 548 -25.62 37.61 13.07
N PRO A 549 -24.91 38.53 13.75
CA PRO A 549 -24.65 38.43 15.19
C PRO A 549 -25.89 38.26 16.08
N ASN A 550 -27.07 38.66 15.60
CA ASN A 550 -28.34 38.50 16.33
C ASN A 550 -29.03 37.15 16.07
N SER A 551 -28.59 36.40 15.07
CA SER A 551 -29.13 35.08 14.74
C SER A 551 -28.82 34.05 15.82
N VAL A 552 -29.66 33.02 15.93
CA VAL A 552 -29.40 31.86 16.79
C VAL A 552 -28.11 31.16 16.34
N GLN A 553 -27.88 31.03 15.03
CA GLN A 553 -26.65 30.42 14.52
C GLN A 553 -25.39 31.10 15.06
N SER A 554 -25.36 32.44 15.03
CA SER A 554 -24.22 33.22 15.51
C SER A 554 -24.03 33.12 17.02
N LYS A 555 -25.14 33.17 17.78
CA LYS A 555 -25.10 33.06 19.24
C LYS A 555 -24.62 31.71 19.75
N ARG A 556 -24.89 30.62 19.01
CA ARG A 556 -24.45 29.26 19.37
C ARG A 556 -22.96 29.02 19.19
N ALA A 557 -22.30 29.78 18.31
CA ALA A 557 -20.90 29.60 17.93
C ALA A 557 -20.08 30.88 18.14
N LEU A 558 -20.06 31.40 19.37
CA LEU A 558 -19.31 32.63 19.67
C LEU A 558 -17.80 32.43 19.46
N PHE A 559 -17.29 31.21 19.66
CA PHE A 559 -15.90 30.86 19.35
C PHE A 559 -15.50 31.21 17.89
N ALA A 560 -16.45 31.16 16.96
CA ALA A 560 -16.24 31.43 15.54
C ALA A 560 -16.19 32.93 15.17
N HIS A 561 -16.31 33.83 16.17
CA HIS A 561 -16.29 35.28 15.96
C HIS A 561 -14.88 35.86 15.89
N HIS A 562 -13.86 35.12 16.32
CA HIS A 562 -12.47 35.57 16.32
C HIS A 562 -11.49 34.47 15.92
N HIS A 563 -10.36 34.84 15.31
CA HIS A 563 -9.35 33.87 14.84
C HIS A 563 -8.55 33.23 15.97
N VAL A 564 -8.32 33.95 17.06
CA VAL A 564 -7.50 33.47 18.17
C VAL A 564 -8.15 33.86 19.49
N TRP A 565 -8.16 32.95 20.44
CA TRP A 565 -8.52 33.20 21.82
C TRP A 565 -7.36 32.83 22.73
N VAL A 566 -7.13 33.62 23.77
CA VAL A 566 -6.14 33.36 24.83
C VAL A 566 -6.89 33.36 26.15
N THR A 567 -6.81 32.25 26.88
CA THR A 567 -7.50 32.08 28.16
C THR A 567 -6.55 31.56 29.21
N LYS A 568 -6.85 31.82 30.49
CA LYS A 568 -6.17 31.12 31.59
C LYS A 568 -6.60 29.64 31.61
N TYR A 569 -5.67 28.74 31.87
CA TYR A 569 -5.98 27.32 32.05
C TYR A 569 -6.91 27.09 33.24
N LYS A 570 -7.90 26.21 33.05
CA LYS A 570 -8.72 25.60 34.12
C LYS A 570 -9.07 24.16 33.72
N ASP A 571 -9.06 23.26 34.70
CA ASP A 571 -9.47 21.86 34.48
C ASP A 571 -10.91 21.80 33.93
N GLY A 572 -11.16 20.92 32.95
CA GLY A 572 -12.47 20.74 32.32
C GLY A 572 -12.81 21.74 31.22
N GLU A 573 -12.06 22.83 31.03
CA GLU A 573 -12.26 23.77 29.91
C GLU A 573 -11.61 23.26 28.61
N LEU A 574 -12.30 22.33 27.95
CA LEU A 574 -11.82 21.61 26.75
C LEU A 574 -12.52 21.99 25.45
N TYR A 575 -13.77 22.47 25.50
CA TYR A 575 -14.65 22.59 24.34
C TYR A 575 -14.96 24.04 23.98
N ALA A 576 -14.53 24.50 22.80
CA ALA A 576 -14.65 25.89 22.38
C ALA A 576 -16.12 26.35 22.30
N GLY A 577 -17.02 25.50 21.78
CA GLY A 577 -18.47 25.75 21.72
C GLY A 577 -19.23 25.46 23.02
N GLY A 578 -18.52 25.12 24.11
CA GLY A 578 -19.12 24.72 25.39
C GLY A 578 -19.51 23.25 25.47
N LYS A 579 -20.01 22.85 26.64
CA LYS A 579 -20.28 21.43 26.96
C LYS A 579 -21.47 20.86 26.21
N TYR A 580 -22.55 21.63 26.05
CA TYR A 580 -23.83 21.18 25.49
C TYR A 580 -24.22 21.99 24.25
N THR A 581 -23.88 21.50 23.06
CA THR A 581 -24.14 22.20 21.79
C THR A 581 -25.45 21.80 21.11
N LEU A 582 -25.95 20.59 21.39
CA LEU A 582 -27.14 20.06 20.73
C LEU A 582 -28.35 20.89 21.11
N GLN A 583 -29.03 21.46 20.10
CA GLN A 583 -30.17 22.37 20.26
C GLN A 583 -29.92 23.59 21.17
N SER A 584 -28.65 23.94 21.43
CA SER A 584 -28.30 25.14 22.19
C SER A 584 -28.88 26.39 21.52
N GLN A 585 -29.21 27.42 22.32
CA GLN A 585 -29.63 28.73 21.79
C GLN A 585 -28.49 29.75 21.79
N LYS A 586 -27.45 29.47 22.58
CA LYS A 586 -26.27 30.29 22.79
C LYS A 586 -25.12 29.40 23.25
N GLU A 587 -23.90 29.74 22.88
CA GLU A 587 -22.69 29.20 23.51
C GLU A 587 -22.70 29.55 25.00
N VAL A 588 -22.49 28.53 25.85
CA VAL A 588 -22.40 28.66 27.31
C VAL A 588 -21.27 27.75 27.81
N SER A 589 -20.45 28.27 28.72
CA SER A 589 -19.24 27.61 29.23
C SER A 589 -18.24 27.25 28.13
N GLY A 590 -18.23 28.01 27.04
CA GLY A 590 -17.28 27.90 25.93
C GLY A 590 -16.09 28.87 26.07
N VAL A 591 -15.32 29.00 24.99
CA VAL A 591 -14.12 29.86 24.98
C VAL A 591 -14.48 31.34 25.11
N ALA A 592 -15.66 31.76 24.62
CA ALA A 592 -16.09 33.15 24.74
C ALA A 592 -16.31 33.54 26.22
N ASP A 593 -16.92 32.66 27.01
CA ASP A 593 -17.09 32.86 28.45
C ASP A 593 -15.74 32.83 29.17
N ALA A 594 -14.84 31.93 28.77
CA ALA A 594 -13.49 31.86 29.35
C ALA A 594 -12.67 33.13 29.10
N ALA A 595 -12.75 33.69 27.90
CA ALA A 595 -12.10 34.97 27.57
C ALA A 595 -12.78 36.16 28.26
N ALA A 596 -14.10 36.14 28.43
CA ALA A 596 -14.85 37.20 29.08
C ALA A 596 -14.48 37.40 30.56
N ARG A 597 -13.91 36.38 31.22
CA ARG A 597 -13.44 36.48 32.61
C ARG A 597 -12.31 37.48 32.83
N LYS A 598 -11.55 37.82 31.78
CA LYS A 598 -10.36 38.69 31.88
C LYS A 598 -9.34 38.19 32.92
N ASP A 599 -9.25 36.87 33.08
CA ASP A 599 -8.23 36.26 33.95
C ASP A 599 -6.82 36.68 33.47
N ALA A 600 -5.89 36.93 34.39
CA ALA A 600 -4.50 37.23 34.05
C ALA A 600 -3.80 36.02 33.39
N VAL A 601 -3.02 36.25 32.34
CA VAL A 601 -2.39 35.21 31.48
C VAL A 601 -0.93 35.48 31.13
N GLU A 602 -0.29 36.49 31.73
CA GLU A 602 1.15 36.71 31.55
C GLU A 602 1.95 35.88 32.57
N ASP A 603 2.91 35.10 32.09
CA ASP A 603 3.81 34.26 32.91
C ASP A 603 3.03 33.24 33.78
N ASP A 604 1.97 32.69 33.21
CA ASP A 604 0.99 31.82 33.87
C ASP A 604 0.68 30.61 32.97
N ASP A 605 -0.18 29.73 33.45
CA ASP A 605 -0.70 28.61 32.67
C ASP A 605 -1.82 29.09 31.73
N VAL A 606 -1.53 29.05 30.43
CA VAL A 606 -2.37 29.64 29.38
C VAL A 606 -2.85 28.58 28.40
N VAL A 607 -3.99 28.84 27.78
CA VAL A 607 -4.51 28.07 26.65
C VAL A 607 -4.74 29.00 25.48
N VAL A 608 -4.31 28.58 24.29
CA VAL A 608 -4.51 29.29 23.03
C VAL A 608 -5.46 28.49 22.16
N TRP A 609 -6.49 29.14 21.65
CA TRP A 609 -7.49 28.53 20.78
C TRP A 609 -7.38 29.19 19.41
N ASN A 610 -7.03 28.43 18.38
CA ASN A 610 -6.93 28.93 17.02
C ASN A 610 -8.14 28.49 16.21
N VAL A 611 -8.84 29.45 15.63
CA VAL A 611 -10.07 29.26 14.87
C VAL A 611 -9.83 29.64 13.42
N PHE A 612 -10.28 28.78 12.52
CA PHE A 612 -10.21 28.99 11.08
C PHE A 612 -11.33 28.24 10.40
N GLY A 613 -11.67 28.61 9.16
CA GLY A 613 -12.72 27.91 8.44
C GLY A 613 -12.66 28.02 6.93
N LEU A 614 -13.37 27.10 6.29
CA LEU A 614 -13.66 27.12 4.87
C LEU A 614 -15.04 27.76 4.67
N THR A 615 -15.11 28.86 3.93
CA THR A 615 -16.39 29.33 3.40
C THR A 615 -16.63 28.62 2.06
N HIS A 616 -17.54 27.66 2.07
CA HIS A 616 -17.78 26.79 0.93
C HIS A 616 -18.96 27.31 0.12
N ASN A 617 -18.64 27.81 -1.08
CA ASN A 617 -19.61 28.08 -2.14
C ASN A 617 -19.54 26.89 -3.10
N PRO A 618 -20.46 25.90 -3.02
CA PRO A 618 -20.31 24.64 -3.74
C PRO A 618 -20.22 24.82 -5.26
N ARG A 619 -19.43 23.97 -5.91
CA ARG A 619 -19.25 23.96 -7.36
C ARG A 619 -19.75 22.65 -7.97
N VAL A 620 -19.94 22.63 -9.28
CA VAL A 620 -20.32 21.41 -10.00
C VAL A 620 -19.25 20.31 -9.83
N GLU A 621 -17.97 20.70 -9.74
CA GLU A 621 -16.85 19.79 -9.52
C GLU A 621 -16.85 19.11 -8.15
N ASP A 622 -17.63 19.63 -7.19
CA ASP A 622 -17.78 19.04 -5.86
C ASP A 622 -18.81 17.87 -5.87
N TRP A 623 -19.37 17.53 -7.04
CA TRP A 623 -20.42 16.53 -7.24
C TRP A 623 -20.01 15.41 -8.21
N PRO A 624 -20.40 14.14 -7.98
CA PRO A 624 -21.22 13.63 -6.87
C PRO A 624 -20.46 13.40 -5.56
N VAL A 625 -19.13 13.47 -5.58
CA VAL A 625 -18.28 13.39 -4.39
C VAL A 625 -17.18 14.45 -4.51
N MET A 626 -16.99 15.22 -3.45
CA MET A 626 -16.18 16.41 -3.40
C MET A 626 -14.69 16.07 -3.34
N PRO A 627 -13.85 16.61 -4.25
CA PRO A 627 -12.40 16.58 -4.09
C PRO A 627 -11.97 17.23 -2.78
N VAL A 628 -10.90 16.71 -2.19
CA VAL A 628 -10.46 17.16 -0.87
C VAL A 628 -10.04 18.65 -0.84
N GLU A 629 -10.54 19.40 0.14
CA GLU A 629 -10.11 20.77 0.46
C GLU A 629 -9.31 20.76 1.76
N ILE A 630 -8.12 21.39 1.79
CA ILE A 630 -7.12 21.24 2.86
C ILE A 630 -6.83 22.57 3.55
N HIS A 631 -6.81 22.58 4.89
CA HIS A 631 -6.31 23.68 5.70
C HIS A 631 -5.26 23.18 6.70
N GLU A 632 -4.20 23.97 6.90
CA GLU A 632 -3.10 23.64 7.81
C GLU A 632 -2.78 24.79 8.75
N LEU A 633 -2.67 24.49 10.05
CA LEU A 633 -2.08 25.35 11.06
C LEU A 633 -0.64 24.89 11.32
N HIS A 634 0.34 25.75 11.08
CA HIS A 634 1.75 25.44 11.33
C HIS A 634 2.25 26.07 12.63
N ILE A 635 2.58 25.23 13.61
CA ILE A 635 3.17 25.62 14.90
C ILE A 635 4.68 25.34 14.83
N LYS A 636 5.50 26.39 14.83
CA LYS A 636 6.94 26.32 14.54
C LYS A 636 7.78 26.85 15.70
N PRO A 637 8.99 26.30 15.94
CA PRO A 637 9.90 26.86 16.94
C PRO A 637 10.30 28.29 16.55
N ALA A 638 10.35 29.19 17.53
CA ALA A 638 10.78 30.56 17.41
C ALA A 638 11.80 30.84 18.51
N ASP A 639 13.08 30.91 18.14
CA ASP A 639 14.18 31.04 19.12
C ASP A 639 14.22 29.91 20.17
N PHE A 640 13.54 28.78 19.93
CA PHE A 640 13.57 27.64 20.86
C PHE A 640 14.92 26.91 20.86
N PHE A 641 15.48 26.71 19.66
CA PHE A 641 16.78 26.06 19.44
C PHE A 641 17.88 27.09 19.14
N THR A 642 19.14 26.71 19.34
CA THR A 642 20.31 27.57 19.04
C THR A 642 20.79 27.47 17.59
N ALA A 643 20.29 26.49 16.83
CA ALA A 643 20.56 26.29 15.42
C ALA A 643 19.39 25.54 14.77
N ASN A 644 19.47 25.26 13.46
CA ASN A 644 18.51 24.38 12.79
C ASN A 644 18.53 22.98 13.46
N PRO A 645 17.45 22.53 14.11
CA PRO A 645 17.42 21.26 14.84
C PRO A 645 17.48 20.02 13.94
N SER A 646 17.32 20.18 12.61
CA SER A 646 17.41 19.10 11.62
C SER A 646 18.75 19.06 10.86
N ILE A 647 19.78 19.75 11.34
CA ILE A 647 21.10 19.79 10.67
C ILE A 647 21.84 18.44 10.72
N ASP A 648 21.51 17.61 11.71
CA ASP A 648 22.07 16.27 11.94
C ASP A 648 21.33 15.16 11.19
N VAL A 649 20.23 15.48 10.49
CA VAL A 649 19.49 14.52 9.68
C VAL A 649 20.34 14.12 8.46
N PRO A 650 20.56 12.80 8.21
CA PRO A 650 21.45 12.33 7.15
C PRO A 650 21.09 12.80 5.73
N SER A 651 22.09 13.27 4.98
CA SER A 651 21.96 13.73 3.58
C SER A 651 22.23 12.64 2.54
N ASN A 652 21.93 11.38 2.85
CA ASN A 652 22.27 10.24 1.98
C ASN A 652 21.42 10.24 0.70
N LYS A 653 22.04 9.86 -0.43
CA LYS A 653 21.31 9.66 -1.69
C LYS A 653 20.40 8.43 -1.56
N ASN A 654 19.11 8.61 -1.81
CA ASN A 654 18.19 7.48 -1.92
C ASN A 654 18.49 6.71 -3.22
N VAL A 655 18.97 5.48 -3.11
CA VAL A 655 19.35 4.63 -4.25
C VAL A 655 18.17 3.97 -4.96
N SER A 656 16.97 4.07 -4.38
CA SER A 656 15.71 3.58 -4.97
C SER A 656 15.20 4.53 -6.05
N SER A 657 15.50 5.82 -5.98
CA SER A 657 15.21 6.77 -7.06
C SER A 657 15.96 6.36 -8.35
N GLN A 658 15.21 6.02 -9.40
CA GLN A 658 15.75 5.68 -10.71
C GLN A 658 15.57 6.83 -11.69
N LEU A 659 16.52 6.96 -12.62
CA LEU A 659 16.32 7.80 -13.80
C LEU A 659 15.30 7.11 -14.71
N TYR A 660 14.26 7.83 -15.12
CA TYR A 660 13.39 7.35 -16.20
C TYR A 660 14.17 7.40 -17.52
N VAL A 661 14.33 6.24 -18.16
CA VAL A 661 14.99 6.11 -19.46
C VAL A 661 13.95 5.65 -20.46
N GLU A 662 13.68 6.47 -21.46
CA GLU A 662 12.77 6.14 -22.55
C GLU A 662 13.40 5.06 -23.47
N SER A 663 12.62 4.05 -23.84
CA SER A 663 13.02 3.00 -24.79
C SER A 663 13.22 3.62 -26.18
N SER A 664 14.24 3.19 -26.92
CA SER A 664 14.41 3.64 -28.32
C SER A 664 13.45 2.97 -29.31
N LEU A 665 12.76 1.90 -28.90
CA LEU A 665 11.70 1.26 -29.66
C LEU A 665 10.35 1.46 -28.97
N SER A 666 9.30 1.73 -29.74
CA SER A 666 7.90 1.73 -29.28
C SER A 666 7.31 0.32 -29.15
N GLU A 667 8.03 -0.70 -29.61
CA GLU A 667 7.61 -2.09 -29.57
C GLU A 667 7.60 -2.63 -28.13
N THR A 668 6.52 -3.35 -27.79
CA THR A 668 6.32 -3.96 -26.48
C THR A 668 5.91 -5.42 -26.63
N LEU A 669 6.28 -6.24 -25.64
CA LEU A 669 5.86 -7.63 -25.56
C LEU A 669 4.50 -7.73 -24.86
N THR A 670 3.66 -8.59 -25.42
CA THR A 670 2.38 -9.00 -24.81
C THR A 670 2.55 -10.35 -24.12
N VAL A 671 2.21 -10.40 -22.85
CA VAL A 671 2.20 -11.62 -22.02
C VAL A 671 0.75 -11.93 -21.64
N ARG A 672 0.31 -13.16 -21.91
CA ARG A 672 -1.03 -13.66 -21.59
C ARG A 672 -0.97 -14.85 -20.66
N TYR A 673 -2.00 -15.02 -19.86
CA TYR A 673 -2.08 -16.13 -18.93
C TYR A 673 -2.50 -17.42 -19.66
N PRO A 674 -1.70 -18.50 -19.64
CA PRO A 674 -2.00 -19.68 -20.48
C PRO A 674 -3.27 -20.46 -20.10
N TYR A 675 -3.77 -20.29 -18.88
CA TYR A 675 -4.96 -20.98 -18.36
C TYR A 675 -6.27 -20.44 -18.94
N ASP A 676 -6.37 -19.14 -19.19
CA ASP A 676 -7.61 -18.49 -19.65
C ASP A 676 -7.42 -17.46 -20.77
N ASP A 677 -6.18 -17.29 -21.26
CA ASP A 677 -5.77 -16.34 -22.30
C ASP A 677 -5.94 -14.85 -21.93
N SER A 678 -6.20 -14.55 -20.65
CA SER A 678 -6.31 -13.18 -20.14
C SER A 678 -5.00 -12.41 -20.30
N LEU A 679 -5.10 -11.09 -20.51
CA LEU A 679 -3.92 -10.23 -20.66
C LEU A 679 -3.26 -10.01 -19.30
N ILE A 680 -1.97 -10.35 -19.18
CA ILE A 680 -1.15 -10.04 -18.00
C ILE A 680 -0.53 -8.64 -18.16
N THR A 681 0.14 -8.40 -19.29
CA THR A 681 0.71 -7.09 -19.62
C THR A 681 1.00 -6.99 -21.11
N SER A 682 0.94 -5.78 -21.65
CA SER A 682 1.36 -5.45 -23.02
C SER A 682 2.38 -4.31 -23.05
N THR A 683 3.11 -4.08 -21.95
CA THR A 683 3.96 -2.89 -21.79
C THR A 683 5.43 -3.20 -21.55
N VAL A 684 5.84 -4.46 -21.62
CA VAL A 684 7.24 -4.85 -21.45
C VAL A 684 8.04 -4.37 -22.67
N GLN A 685 8.94 -3.41 -22.47
CA GLN A 685 9.69 -2.79 -23.57
C GLN A 685 10.63 -3.79 -24.25
N VAL A 686 10.72 -3.73 -25.58
CA VAL A 686 11.67 -4.52 -26.36
C VAL A 686 13.00 -3.78 -26.46
N ALA A 687 14.10 -4.45 -26.10
CA ALA A 687 15.45 -3.91 -26.26
C ALA A 687 15.87 -4.01 -27.73
N GLY A 688 16.07 -2.85 -28.36
CA GLY A 688 16.61 -2.72 -29.69
C GLY A 688 18.14 -2.67 -29.68
N LYS A 689 18.71 -2.28 -30.82
CA LYS A 689 20.17 -2.17 -30.98
C LYS A 689 20.80 -1.22 -29.95
N LYS A 690 20.16 -0.07 -29.67
CA LYS A 690 20.70 0.94 -28.74
C LYS A 690 20.79 0.41 -27.31
N GLU A 691 19.76 -0.27 -26.84
CA GLU A 691 19.73 -0.86 -25.49
C GLU A 691 20.72 -2.03 -25.38
N VAL A 692 20.85 -2.86 -26.41
CA VAL A 692 21.85 -3.94 -26.46
C VAL A 692 23.27 -3.36 -26.43
N ASP A 693 23.57 -2.36 -27.26
CA ASP A 693 24.88 -1.70 -27.28
C ASP A 693 25.19 -1.05 -25.93
N ALA A 694 24.22 -0.40 -25.29
CA ALA A 694 24.37 0.19 -23.97
C ALA A 694 24.61 -0.87 -22.89
N ALA A 695 23.90 -2.01 -22.94
CA ALA A 695 24.11 -3.13 -22.03
C ALA A 695 25.51 -3.72 -22.17
N VAL A 696 25.99 -3.88 -23.42
CA VAL A 696 27.35 -4.36 -23.70
C VAL A 696 28.41 -3.35 -23.27
N ALA A 697 28.20 -2.06 -23.51
CA ALA A 697 29.14 -1.02 -23.07
C ALA A 697 29.28 -0.99 -21.54
N ALA A 698 28.17 -1.09 -20.80
CA ALA A 698 28.19 -1.16 -19.34
C ALA A 698 28.90 -2.43 -18.83
N ALA A 699 28.63 -3.58 -19.45
CA ALA A 699 29.31 -4.83 -19.12
C ALA A 699 30.83 -4.73 -19.38
N ARG A 700 31.22 -4.21 -20.55
CA ARG A 700 32.63 -4.00 -20.89
C ARG A 700 33.32 -3.06 -19.90
N ALA A 701 32.66 -1.96 -19.52
CA ALA A 701 33.21 -1.05 -18.51
C ALA A 701 33.40 -1.76 -17.16
N ALA A 702 32.41 -2.53 -16.71
CA ALA A 702 32.50 -3.29 -15.46
C ALA A 702 33.62 -4.34 -15.48
N PHE A 703 33.88 -4.98 -16.63
CA PHE A 703 34.96 -5.95 -16.80
C PHE A 703 36.34 -5.32 -16.94
N SER A 704 36.50 -4.30 -17.79
CA SER A 704 37.81 -3.76 -18.16
C SER A 704 38.36 -2.74 -17.16
N VAL A 705 37.51 -1.88 -16.59
CA VAL A 705 37.92 -0.80 -15.68
C VAL A 705 37.29 -0.92 -14.30
N GLY A 706 36.16 -1.63 -14.18
CA GLY A 706 35.47 -1.88 -12.93
C GLY A 706 36.24 -2.82 -11.99
N PRO A 707 35.81 -2.90 -10.72
CA PRO A 707 36.51 -3.70 -9.72
C PRO A 707 36.25 -5.22 -9.87
N TRP A 708 35.23 -5.62 -10.63
CA TRP A 708 34.76 -7.01 -10.69
C TRP A 708 35.81 -8.00 -11.19
N SER A 709 36.54 -7.67 -12.27
CA SER A 709 37.61 -8.52 -12.80
C SER A 709 38.81 -8.65 -11.86
N LYS A 710 38.91 -7.77 -10.86
CA LYS A 710 39.95 -7.77 -9.81
C LYS A 710 39.48 -8.39 -8.49
N PHE A 711 38.20 -8.72 -8.36
CA PHE A 711 37.72 -9.39 -7.15
C PHE A 711 38.44 -10.72 -6.94
N THR A 712 38.68 -11.09 -5.69
CA THR A 712 39.10 -12.45 -5.35
C THR A 712 37.94 -13.43 -5.51
N GLY A 713 38.24 -14.73 -5.56
CA GLY A 713 37.20 -15.77 -5.57
C GLY A 713 36.24 -15.65 -4.38
N ALA A 714 36.76 -15.32 -3.19
CA ALA A 714 35.97 -15.10 -1.98
C ALA A 714 35.02 -13.91 -2.09
N GLN A 715 35.46 -12.79 -2.66
CA GLN A 715 34.59 -11.61 -2.86
C GLN A 715 33.45 -11.89 -3.84
N ARG A 716 33.72 -12.63 -4.92
CA ARG A 716 32.68 -13.07 -5.86
C ARG A 716 31.71 -14.06 -5.20
N SER A 717 32.24 -15.00 -4.41
CA SER A 717 31.44 -15.97 -3.64
C SER A 717 30.47 -15.27 -2.69
N ALA A 718 30.93 -14.25 -1.95
CA ALA A 718 30.09 -13.49 -1.03
C ALA A 718 28.90 -12.82 -1.73
N CYS A 719 29.10 -12.19 -2.90
CA CYS A 719 28.01 -11.61 -3.68
C CYS A 719 27.02 -12.69 -4.17
N LEU A 720 27.53 -13.84 -4.65
CA LEU A 720 26.70 -14.94 -5.14
C LEU A 720 25.87 -15.60 -4.02
N LEU A 721 26.44 -15.79 -2.84
CA LEU A 721 25.74 -16.32 -1.66
C LEU A 721 24.66 -15.34 -1.18
N LYS A 722 25.00 -14.06 -1.05
CA LYS A 722 24.02 -13.04 -0.67
C LYS A 722 22.86 -12.94 -1.67
N PHE A 723 23.14 -13.11 -2.95
CA PHE A 723 22.09 -13.19 -3.97
C PHE A 723 21.20 -14.43 -3.79
N ALA A 724 21.78 -15.59 -3.49
CA ALA A 724 21.02 -16.80 -3.20
C ALA A 724 20.08 -16.58 -2.00
N ASP A 725 20.59 -16.00 -0.89
CA ASP A 725 19.78 -15.67 0.29
C ASP A 725 18.59 -14.76 -0.05
N LEU A 726 18.82 -13.74 -0.89
CA LEU A 726 17.76 -12.81 -1.33
C LEU A 726 16.71 -13.51 -2.19
N VAL A 727 17.11 -14.42 -3.08
CA VAL A 727 16.18 -15.21 -3.89
C VAL A 727 15.37 -16.16 -3.02
N GLU A 728 16.00 -16.85 -2.06
CA GLU A 728 15.33 -17.76 -1.13
C GLU A 728 14.29 -17.04 -0.27
N LYS A 729 14.66 -15.87 0.29
CA LYS A 729 13.74 -15.03 1.07
C LYS A 729 12.53 -14.54 0.28
N ASN A 730 12.65 -14.43 -1.04
CA ASN A 730 11.60 -13.92 -1.93
C ASN A 730 11.01 -15.01 -2.85
N MET A 731 11.17 -16.29 -2.50
CA MET A 731 10.82 -17.40 -3.40
C MET A 731 9.33 -17.44 -3.75
N GLU A 732 8.43 -17.12 -2.81
CA GLU A 732 6.98 -17.17 -3.03
C GLU A 732 6.48 -16.19 -4.11
N PRO A 733 6.77 -14.86 -4.04
CA PRO A 733 6.35 -13.94 -5.10
C PRO A 733 7.04 -14.23 -6.44
N LEU A 734 8.29 -14.72 -6.43
CA LEU A 734 8.97 -15.14 -7.66
C LEU A 734 8.33 -16.38 -8.26
N ALA A 735 7.94 -17.36 -7.44
CA ALA A 735 7.27 -18.58 -7.86
C ALA A 735 5.87 -18.28 -8.41
N GLN A 736 5.15 -17.29 -7.89
CA GLN A 736 3.87 -16.84 -8.44
C GLN A 736 4.02 -16.21 -9.82
N LEU A 737 4.98 -15.29 -10.00
CA LEU A 737 5.28 -14.71 -11.32
C LEU A 737 5.75 -15.76 -12.31
N GLU A 738 6.59 -16.69 -11.84
CA GLU A 738 6.98 -17.82 -12.65
C GLU A 738 5.78 -18.72 -12.87
N THR A 739 4.80 -18.95 -11.99
CA THR A 739 3.61 -19.82 -12.22
C THR A 739 2.60 -19.21 -13.19
N ILE A 740 2.38 -17.90 -13.06
CA ILE A 740 1.63 -17.12 -14.05
C ILE A 740 2.26 -17.29 -15.43
N ALA A 741 3.59 -17.46 -15.48
CA ALA A 741 4.31 -17.76 -16.70
C ALA A 741 4.42 -19.28 -17.03
N MET A 742 4.77 -20.16 -16.07
CA MET A 742 5.63 -21.38 -16.19
C MET A 742 5.86 -22.32 -14.95
N GLY A 743 6.18 -21.86 -13.71
CA GLY A 743 6.16 -22.52 -12.37
C GLY A 743 7.29 -23.43 -11.77
N LYS A 744 8.59 -23.06 -11.51
CA LYS A 744 9.65 -23.86 -10.70
C LYS A 744 10.93 -23.10 -10.11
N PRO A 745 11.79 -23.67 -9.16
CA PRO A 745 12.99 -23.05 -8.44
C PRO A 745 14.49 -23.53 -8.71
N ILE A 746 15.58 -23.01 -8.01
CA ILE A 746 17.08 -22.98 -8.35
C ILE A 746 18.17 -23.05 -7.17
N ASN A 747 19.49 -23.48 -7.34
CA ASN A 747 20.75 -22.91 -6.66
C ASN A 747 22.21 -23.29 -7.20
N TYR A 748 23.31 -22.45 -7.10
CA TYR A 748 24.76 -22.71 -7.55
C TYR A 748 26.00 -22.02 -6.86
N ALA A 749 25.92 -21.34 -5.70
CA ALA A 749 26.94 -20.35 -5.27
C ALA A 749 28.40 -20.81 -4.95
N GLY A 750 28.71 -22.11 -4.81
CA GLY A 750 29.95 -22.59 -4.15
C GLY A 750 31.25 -22.74 -4.97
N TRP A 751 31.31 -22.34 -6.25
CA TRP A 751 32.47 -22.64 -7.14
C TRP A 751 33.51 -21.51 -7.29
N ALA A 752 33.20 -20.28 -6.87
CA ALA A 752 34.00 -19.09 -7.21
C ALA A 752 35.45 -19.10 -6.66
N ASP A 753 35.72 -19.89 -5.62
CA ASP A 753 37.01 -20.05 -4.94
C ASP A 753 37.72 -21.39 -5.22
N LYS A 754 37.16 -22.25 -6.09
CA LYS A 754 37.63 -23.62 -6.37
C LYS A 754 38.16 -23.81 -7.79
N ILE A 755 38.59 -22.72 -8.45
CA ILE A 755 39.17 -22.77 -9.79
C ILE A 755 40.68 -23.01 -9.68
N GLU A 756 41.09 -24.25 -9.93
CA GLU A 756 42.49 -24.68 -9.93
C GLU A 756 43.19 -24.40 -11.28
N GLY A 757 44.51 -24.54 -11.31
CA GLY A 757 45.32 -24.58 -12.53
C GLY A 757 46.32 -25.72 -12.46
N ASP A 758 46.86 -26.13 -13.60
CA ASP A 758 47.81 -27.24 -13.69
C ASP A 758 49.25 -26.73 -13.60
N VAL A 759 50.10 -27.48 -12.90
CA VAL A 759 51.54 -27.29 -12.85
C VAL A 759 52.21 -28.53 -13.41
N PHE A 760 53.14 -28.35 -14.35
CA PHE A 760 53.93 -29.43 -14.91
C PHE A 760 55.37 -29.34 -14.41
N ASN A 761 55.98 -30.50 -14.12
CA ASN A 761 57.37 -30.59 -13.69
C ASN A 761 58.31 -30.02 -14.77
N ALA A 762 59.37 -29.33 -14.35
CA ALA A 762 60.36 -28.72 -15.24
C ALA A 762 61.40 -29.74 -15.73
N GLU A 763 60.95 -30.85 -16.31
CA GLU A 763 61.81 -31.95 -16.79
C GLU A 763 62.79 -31.49 -17.91
N ASP A 764 62.45 -30.42 -18.62
CA ASP A 764 63.24 -29.80 -19.69
C ASP A 764 63.87 -28.44 -19.28
N GLY A 765 63.89 -28.12 -17.99
CA GLY A 765 64.39 -26.82 -17.50
C GLY A 765 63.42 -25.64 -17.70
N VAL A 766 62.18 -25.91 -18.10
CA VAL A 766 61.11 -24.92 -18.25
C VAL A 766 59.95 -25.26 -17.33
N TYR A 767 59.68 -24.40 -16.36
CA TYR A 767 58.51 -24.52 -15.49
C TYR A 767 57.26 -24.08 -16.26
N LYS A 768 56.23 -24.93 -16.31
CA LYS A 768 55.01 -24.68 -17.11
C LYS A 768 53.81 -24.66 -16.20
N ILE A 769 53.02 -23.60 -16.32
CA ILE A 769 51.72 -23.48 -15.64
C ILE A 769 50.62 -23.28 -16.66
N VAL A 770 49.50 -23.99 -16.48
CA VAL A 770 48.26 -23.75 -17.22
C VAL A 770 47.28 -23.13 -16.23
N ARG A 771 46.83 -21.90 -16.53
CA ARG A 771 45.83 -21.21 -15.72
C ARG A 771 44.57 -20.93 -16.53
N HIS A 772 43.44 -20.86 -15.86
CA HIS A 772 42.17 -20.48 -16.46
C HIS A 772 41.90 -19.00 -16.25
N GLU A 773 41.65 -18.27 -17.34
CA GLU A 773 41.29 -16.85 -17.32
C GLU A 773 39.83 -16.65 -17.79
N PRO A 774 39.10 -15.64 -17.28
CA PRO A 774 37.77 -15.30 -17.78
C PRO A 774 37.80 -14.91 -19.28
N LEU A 775 36.67 -15.13 -19.96
CA LEU A 775 36.48 -14.75 -21.36
C LEU A 775 36.23 -13.25 -21.54
N GLY A 776 35.52 -12.60 -20.63
CA GLY A 776 35.12 -11.19 -20.70
C GLY A 776 33.60 -10.99 -20.65
N VAL A 777 33.04 -10.32 -21.66
CA VAL A 777 31.58 -10.11 -21.77
C VAL A 777 30.92 -11.36 -22.31
N CYS A 778 30.04 -11.97 -21.53
CA CYS A 778 29.26 -13.15 -21.91
C CYS A 778 27.78 -12.80 -22.03
N ALA A 779 27.06 -13.50 -22.90
CA ALA A 779 25.62 -13.37 -23.04
C ALA A 779 24.88 -14.71 -22.96
N GLY A 780 23.64 -14.67 -22.49
CA GLY A 780 22.78 -15.84 -22.35
C GLY A 780 21.39 -15.59 -22.92
N VAL A 781 20.86 -16.56 -23.66
CA VAL A 781 19.48 -16.59 -24.12
C VAL A 781 18.80 -17.83 -23.54
N ALA A 782 17.67 -17.66 -22.88
CA ALA A 782 16.93 -18.75 -22.25
C ALA A 782 15.59 -19.03 -22.93
N SER A 783 15.16 -20.28 -22.88
CA SER A 783 13.80 -20.70 -23.21
C SER A 783 12.85 -20.43 -22.04
N TRP A 784 11.56 -20.48 -22.35
CA TRP A 784 10.50 -20.14 -21.41
C TRP A 784 10.26 -21.22 -20.35
N ASN A 785 10.50 -22.49 -20.64
CA ASN A 785 10.00 -23.60 -19.81
C ASN A 785 10.63 -23.76 -18.41
N ALA A 786 11.73 -23.06 -18.09
CA ALA A 786 12.37 -23.02 -16.78
C ALA A 786 13.25 -21.77 -16.62
N THR A 787 12.66 -20.59 -16.75
CA THR A 787 13.37 -19.30 -16.97
C THR A 787 14.43 -19.03 -15.89
N PHE A 788 14.04 -19.23 -14.63
CA PHE A 788 14.87 -19.06 -13.45
C PHE A 788 16.07 -20.00 -13.44
N LEU A 789 15.82 -21.29 -13.68
CA LEU A 789 16.84 -22.32 -13.72
C LEU A 789 17.92 -21.98 -14.77
N TYR A 790 17.49 -21.58 -15.97
CA TYR A 790 18.41 -21.21 -17.05
C TYR A 790 19.18 -19.91 -16.79
N ALA A 791 18.58 -18.95 -16.09
CA ALA A 791 19.29 -17.76 -15.66
C ALA A 791 20.45 -18.12 -14.74
N ALA A 792 20.22 -18.99 -13.76
CA ALA A 792 21.28 -19.43 -12.86
C ALA A 792 22.33 -20.31 -13.53
N TRP A 793 21.92 -21.24 -14.40
CA TRP A 793 22.84 -22.11 -15.16
C TRP A 793 23.86 -21.33 -15.95
N LYS A 794 23.49 -20.13 -16.44
CA LYS A 794 24.35 -19.31 -17.29
C LYS A 794 25.06 -18.19 -16.53
N ILE A 795 24.33 -17.48 -15.67
CA ILE A 795 24.86 -16.31 -14.96
C ILE A 795 25.83 -16.77 -13.86
N ALA A 796 25.46 -17.75 -13.03
CA ALA A 796 26.26 -18.14 -11.87
C ALA A 796 27.68 -18.61 -12.25
N PRO A 797 27.89 -19.57 -13.17
CA PRO A 797 29.25 -19.97 -13.56
C PRO A 797 30.02 -18.86 -14.27
N ALA A 798 29.36 -18.02 -15.07
CA ALA A 798 30.02 -16.89 -15.72
C ALA A 798 30.59 -15.91 -14.68
N LEU A 799 29.79 -15.54 -13.68
CA LEU A 799 30.19 -14.65 -12.60
C LEU A 799 31.24 -15.31 -11.71
N ALA A 800 31.11 -16.59 -11.38
CA ALA A 800 32.11 -17.34 -10.60
C ALA A 800 33.49 -17.30 -11.28
N ALA A 801 33.54 -17.49 -12.60
CA ALA A 801 34.73 -17.39 -13.42
C ALA A 801 35.31 -15.95 -13.56
N GLY A 802 34.60 -14.92 -13.10
CA GLY A 802 35.01 -13.52 -13.18
C GLY A 802 34.58 -12.78 -14.45
N ASN A 803 33.65 -13.34 -15.22
CA ASN A 803 33.06 -12.67 -16.38
C ASN A 803 31.96 -11.69 -15.96
N VAL A 804 31.54 -10.85 -16.90
CA VAL A 804 30.30 -10.05 -16.81
C VAL A 804 29.25 -10.64 -17.75
N PHE A 805 27.97 -10.45 -17.43
CA PHE A 805 26.91 -11.20 -18.09
C PHE A 805 25.71 -10.36 -18.54
N ILE A 806 25.22 -10.63 -19.75
CA ILE A 806 23.99 -10.05 -20.29
C ILE A 806 22.98 -11.17 -20.56
N PHE A 807 21.82 -11.12 -19.91
CA PHE A 807 20.82 -12.17 -19.99
C PHE A 807 19.55 -11.70 -20.70
N LYS A 808 19.12 -12.47 -21.71
CA LYS A 808 17.82 -12.31 -22.38
C LYS A 808 16.90 -13.46 -22.02
N ALA A 809 15.84 -13.17 -21.28
CA ALA A 809 14.75 -14.12 -21.04
C ALA A 809 13.93 -14.35 -22.32
N SER A 810 13.09 -15.39 -22.32
CA SER A 810 12.10 -15.57 -23.38
C SER A 810 11.03 -14.48 -23.30
N GLU A 811 10.60 -14.02 -24.46
CA GLU A 811 9.46 -13.11 -24.62
C GLU A 811 8.14 -13.68 -24.08
N LYS A 812 8.06 -15.01 -23.91
CA LYS A 812 6.90 -15.68 -23.31
C LYS A 812 6.88 -15.63 -21.77
N SER A 813 8.04 -15.45 -21.13
CA SER A 813 8.18 -15.46 -19.66
C SER A 813 9.17 -14.41 -19.12
N PRO A 814 9.05 -13.10 -19.45
CA PRO A 814 10.06 -12.11 -19.10
C PRO A 814 9.99 -11.61 -17.64
N LEU A 815 8.81 -11.66 -17.01
CA LEU A 815 8.50 -10.89 -15.79
C LEU A 815 9.32 -11.31 -14.55
N ALA A 816 9.48 -12.62 -14.36
CA ALA A 816 10.13 -13.16 -13.18
C ALA A 816 11.63 -12.81 -13.16
N VAL A 817 12.29 -12.89 -14.33
CA VAL A 817 13.70 -12.50 -14.50
C VAL A 817 13.93 -11.00 -14.38
N LEU A 818 13.03 -10.17 -14.92
CA LEU A 818 13.11 -8.71 -14.76
C LEU A 818 13.00 -8.30 -13.30
N THR A 819 12.16 -8.99 -12.53
CA THR A 819 12.02 -8.76 -11.09
C THR A 819 13.30 -9.16 -10.33
N MET A 820 13.93 -10.25 -10.73
CA MET A 820 15.19 -10.74 -10.14
C MET A 820 16.37 -9.76 -10.30
N ALA A 821 16.34 -8.88 -11.30
CA ALA A 821 17.42 -7.92 -11.57
C ALA A 821 17.78 -7.05 -10.36
N ARG A 822 16.80 -6.67 -9.53
CA ARG A 822 17.02 -5.85 -8.33
C ARG A 822 17.91 -6.53 -7.29
N PHE A 823 17.81 -7.86 -7.18
CA PHE A 823 18.56 -8.62 -6.17
C PHE A 823 20.06 -8.64 -6.45
N TYR A 824 20.50 -8.51 -7.71
CA TYR A 824 21.93 -8.37 -8.01
C TYR A 824 22.49 -7.05 -7.45
N LYS A 825 21.72 -5.97 -7.51
CA LYS A 825 22.13 -4.69 -6.90
C LYS A 825 22.19 -4.82 -5.37
N GLU A 826 21.18 -5.42 -4.75
CA GLU A 826 21.11 -5.63 -3.30
C GLU A 826 22.20 -6.59 -2.78
N ALA A 827 22.57 -7.59 -3.58
CA ALA A 827 23.64 -8.53 -3.28
C ALA A 827 25.05 -7.92 -3.39
N GLY A 828 25.17 -6.66 -3.85
CA GLY A 828 26.43 -5.93 -3.90
C GLY A 828 27.24 -6.15 -5.18
N PHE A 829 26.63 -6.65 -6.25
CA PHE A 829 27.30 -6.71 -7.54
C PHE A 829 27.57 -5.29 -8.07
N PRO A 830 28.80 -4.97 -8.53
CA PRO A 830 29.09 -3.69 -9.14
C PRO A 830 28.18 -3.40 -10.35
N PRO A 831 27.81 -2.14 -10.62
CA PRO A 831 27.02 -1.77 -11.80
C PRO A 831 27.62 -2.29 -13.10
N GLY A 832 26.78 -2.85 -13.98
CA GLY A 832 27.19 -3.42 -15.26
C GLY A 832 27.66 -4.88 -15.22
N VAL A 833 27.87 -5.48 -14.04
CA VAL A 833 28.32 -6.88 -13.95
C VAL A 833 27.26 -7.87 -14.43
N VAL A 834 25.98 -7.59 -14.18
CA VAL A 834 24.84 -8.35 -14.70
C VAL A 834 23.83 -7.38 -15.30
N GLN A 835 23.39 -7.66 -16.52
CA GLN A 835 22.41 -6.85 -17.25
C GLN A 835 21.29 -7.75 -17.75
N PHE A 836 20.06 -7.25 -17.74
CA PHE A 836 18.88 -7.96 -18.26
C PHE A 836 18.29 -7.17 -19.43
N VAL A 837 17.99 -7.87 -20.52
CA VAL A 837 17.34 -7.29 -21.70
C VAL A 837 16.11 -8.12 -22.08
N SER A 838 15.06 -7.45 -22.53
CA SER A 838 13.82 -8.08 -23.00
C SER A 838 13.70 -7.97 -24.51
N GLY A 839 13.00 -8.91 -25.14
CA GLY A 839 12.75 -8.89 -26.59
C GLY A 839 12.73 -10.29 -27.17
N ALA A 840 12.28 -10.45 -28.42
CA ALA A 840 12.14 -11.77 -29.07
C ALA A 840 13.43 -12.21 -29.80
N GLY A 841 13.29 -12.98 -30.88
CA GLY A 841 14.41 -13.47 -31.69
C GLY A 841 15.32 -12.36 -32.24
N HIS A 842 14.78 -11.18 -32.54
CA HIS A 842 15.57 -10.03 -33.02
C HIS A 842 16.63 -9.58 -32.00
N THR A 843 16.24 -9.36 -30.75
CA THR A 843 17.17 -9.02 -29.65
C THR A 843 18.19 -10.14 -29.41
N GLY A 844 17.79 -11.41 -29.56
CA GLY A 844 18.72 -12.55 -29.50
C GLY A 844 19.77 -12.53 -30.62
N ALA A 845 19.38 -12.16 -31.85
CA ALA A 845 20.28 -12.00 -32.98
C ALA A 845 21.25 -10.83 -32.79
N LEU A 846 20.80 -9.71 -32.21
CA LEU A 846 21.66 -8.58 -31.84
C LEU A 846 22.76 -9.02 -30.86
N LEU A 847 22.41 -9.76 -29.81
CA LEU A 847 23.40 -10.32 -28.87
C LEU A 847 24.35 -11.32 -29.55
N SER A 848 23.82 -12.21 -30.39
CA SER A 848 24.62 -13.24 -31.09
C SER A 848 25.61 -12.64 -32.08
N SER A 849 25.25 -11.52 -32.71
CA SER A 849 26.05 -10.84 -33.73
C SER A 849 26.99 -9.76 -33.16
N HIS A 850 26.83 -9.37 -31.89
CA HIS A 850 27.62 -8.30 -31.29
C HIS A 850 29.11 -8.68 -31.17
N LYS A 851 30.01 -7.82 -31.66
CA LYS A 851 31.46 -8.10 -31.76
C LYS A 851 32.19 -8.12 -30.40
N GLU A 852 31.67 -7.39 -29.43
CA GLU A 852 32.25 -7.28 -28.08
C GLU A 852 31.78 -8.37 -27.11
N ILE A 853 30.87 -9.24 -27.53
CA ILE A 853 30.48 -10.42 -26.74
C ILE A 853 31.47 -11.55 -27.07
N ALA A 854 32.13 -12.09 -26.05
CA ALA A 854 33.14 -13.14 -26.17
C ALA A 854 32.55 -14.56 -26.16
N LYS A 855 31.36 -14.72 -25.55
CA LYS A 855 30.63 -15.98 -25.49
C LYS A 855 29.13 -15.76 -25.51
N ILE A 856 28.41 -16.62 -26.23
CA ILE A 856 26.96 -16.73 -26.13
C ILE A 856 26.53 -18.15 -25.76
N SER A 857 25.65 -18.28 -24.78
CA SER A 857 24.99 -19.56 -24.45
C SER A 857 23.49 -19.46 -24.71
N ILE A 858 22.91 -20.43 -25.41
CA ILE A 858 21.47 -20.51 -25.66
C ILE A 858 20.89 -21.83 -25.15
N THR A 859 19.76 -21.72 -24.46
CA THR A 859 18.85 -22.85 -24.25
C THR A 859 17.60 -22.62 -25.10
N GLY A 860 17.28 -23.55 -26.00
CA GLY A 860 16.17 -23.35 -26.94
C GLY A 860 15.99 -24.45 -27.97
N SER A 861 15.21 -24.17 -29.01
CA SER A 861 14.98 -25.13 -30.10
C SER A 861 16.19 -25.25 -31.03
N LEU A 862 16.28 -26.37 -31.74
CA LEU A 862 17.31 -26.60 -32.75
C LEU A 862 17.42 -25.44 -33.77
N GLY A 863 16.28 -24.97 -34.28
CA GLY A 863 16.24 -23.86 -35.24
C GLY A 863 16.76 -22.53 -34.67
N ALA A 864 16.56 -22.27 -33.38
CA ALA A 864 17.14 -21.11 -32.72
C ALA A 864 18.66 -21.27 -32.53
N GLY A 865 19.11 -22.46 -32.13
CA GLY A 865 20.53 -22.80 -31.98
C GLY A 865 21.33 -22.61 -33.27
N ILE A 866 20.81 -23.09 -34.41
CA ILE A 866 21.43 -22.91 -35.73
C ILE A 866 21.60 -21.42 -36.04
N LYS A 867 20.56 -20.60 -35.84
CA LYS A 867 20.63 -19.15 -36.09
C LYS A 867 21.68 -18.46 -35.20
N VAL A 868 21.74 -18.81 -33.92
CA VAL A 868 22.76 -18.24 -33.00
C VAL A 868 24.17 -18.62 -33.47
N GLN A 869 24.38 -19.90 -33.82
CA GLN A 869 25.67 -20.38 -34.33
C GLN A 869 26.09 -19.63 -35.60
N GLU A 870 25.18 -19.45 -36.56
CA GLU A 870 25.44 -18.69 -37.79
C GLU A 870 25.83 -17.23 -37.51
N GLN A 871 25.11 -16.55 -36.62
CA GLN A 871 25.39 -15.15 -36.28
C GLN A 871 26.72 -15.00 -35.55
N ALA A 872 27.01 -15.90 -34.60
CA ALA A 872 28.29 -15.94 -33.89
C ALA A 872 29.48 -16.18 -34.84
N ALA A 873 29.30 -17.10 -35.79
CA ALA A 873 30.30 -17.39 -36.82
C ALA A 873 30.57 -16.19 -37.72
N LYS A 874 29.51 -15.49 -38.17
CA LYS A 874 29.60 -14.28 -39.00
C LYS A 874 30.20 -13.07 -38.28
N SER A 875 30.14 -13.00 -36.95
CA SER A 875 30.55 -11.81 -36.20
C SER A 875 32.03 -11.79 -35.79
N ASN A 876 32.47 -12.77 -35.00
CA ASN A 876 33.78 -12.75 -34.31
C ASN A 876 34.24 -14.15 -33.85
N LEU A 877 33.61 -15.23 -34.34
CA LEU A 877 33.88 -16.61 -33.92
C LEU A 877 33.83 -16.79 -32.38
N LYS A 878 32.94 -16.04 -31.70
CA LYS A 878 32.74 -16.14 -30.25
C LYS A 878 32.43 -17.57 -29.84
N LYS A 879 32.77 -17.91 -28.59
CA LYS A 879 32.47 -19.23 -28.03
C LYS A 879 30.95 -19.42 -27.93
N VAL A 880 30.42 -20.50 -28.50
CA VAL A 880 28.98 -20.81 -28.47
C VAL A 880 28.74 -22.07 -27.65
N VAL A 881 27.79 -22.01 -26.72
CA VAL A 881 27.23 -23.20 -26.06
C VAL A 881 25.77 -23.32 -26.43
N LEU A 882 25.38 -24.50 -26.90
CA LEU A 882 24.05 -24.82 -27.37
C LEU A 882 23.47 -25.92 -26.49
N GLU A 883 22.46 -25.60 -25.68
CA GLU A 883 21.62 -26.56 -24.97
C GLU A 883 20.27 -26.66 -25.68
N LEU A 884 20.10 -27.67 -26.53
CA LEU A 884 18.97 -27.74 -27.43
C LEU A 884 18.03 -28.89 -27.07
N GLY A 885 16.88 -28.90 -27.73
CA GLY A 885 15.82 -29.88 -27.55
C GLY A 885 16.26 -31.34 -27.73
N GLY A 886 15.35 -32.24 -27.37
CA GLY A 886 15.58 -33.68 -27.35
C GLY A 886 14.43 -34.49 -27.95
N LYS A 887 14.73 -35.75 -28.23
CA LYS A 887 13.75 -36.81 -28.48
C LYS A 887 14.18 -38.07 -27.72
N SER A 888 14.35 -37.90 -26.41
CA SER A 888 15.03 -38.84 -25.53
C SER A 888 14.32 -40.21 -25.49
N PRO A 889 15.07 -41.34 -25.51
CA PRO A 889 14.50 -42.66 -25.33
C PRO A 889 14.40 -43.07 -23.85
N ALA A 890 13.36 -43.82 -23.50
CA ALA A 890 13.24 -44.60 -22.28
C ALA A 890 13.21 -46.08 -22.66
N ILE A 891 14.13 -46.89 -22.15
CA ILE A 891 14.28 -48.31 -22.50
C ILE A 891 13.94 -49.15 -21.28
N VAL A 892 12.90 -49.96 -21.36
CA VAL A 892 12.39 -50.80 -20.27
C VAL A 892 12.64 -52.26 -20.60
N PHE A 893 13.56 -52.90 -19.87
CA PHE A 893 13.86 -54.32 -19.99
C PHE A 893 12.90 -55.18 -19.17
N ASN A 894 12.83 -56.48 -19.48
CA ASN A 894 11.96 -57.44 -18.79
C ASN A 894 12.21 -57.53 -17.28
N ASP A 895 13.45 -57.28 -16.85
CA ASP A 895 13.88 -57.31 -15.44
C ASP A 895 13.75 -55.95 -14.75
N ALA A 896 13.23 -54.92 -15.42
CA ALA A 896 13.03 -53.61 -14.83
C ALA A 896 12.12 -53.67 -13.60
N ASP A 897 12.37 -52.77 -12.65
CA ASP A 897 11.38 -52.54 -11.59
C ASP A 897 10.11 -51.93 -12.19
N PHE A 898 9.02 -52.71 -12.18
CA PHE A 898 7.79 -52.36 -12.88
C PHE A 898 7.21 -51.04 -12.40
N GLN A 899 7.12 -50.83 -11.08
CA GLN A 899 6.46 -49.65 -10.51
C GLN A 899 7.31 -48.41 -10.73
N LEU A 900 8.62 -48.53 -10.55
CA LEU A 900 9.56 -47.43 -10.80
C LEU A 900 9.58 -47.01 -12.27
N ALA A 901 9.66 -47.98 -13.19
CA ALA A 901 9.63 -47.70 -14.63
C ALA A 901 8.29 -47.10 -15.04
N LEU A 902 7.17 -47.63 -14.53
CA LEU A 902 5.83 -47.12 -14.80
C LEU A 902 5.68 -45.67 -14.35
N ALA A 903 6.03 -45.36 -13.10
CA ALA A 903 5.91 -44.02 -12.54
C ALA A 903 6.72 -42.98 -13.36
N ASN A 904 7.95 -43.32 -13.76
CA ASN A 904 8.80 -42.40 -14.51
C ASN A 904 8.39 -42.26 -15.99
N CYS A 905 7.94 -43.34 -16.64
CA CYS A 905 7.47 -43.30 -18.03
C CYS A 905 6.05 -42.73 -18.18
N SER A 906 5.33 -42.54 -17.06
CA SER A 906 4.02 -41.89 -17.02
C SER A 906 4.10 -40.50 -16.39
N HIS A 907 3.96 -40.40 -15.08
CA HIS A 907 3.99 -39.15 -14.32
C HIS A 907 5.28 -38.35 -14.54
N GLY A 908 6.43 -39.03 -14.58
CA GLY A 908 7.72 -38.38 -14.83
C GLY A 908 7.80 -37.72 -16.21
N PHE A 909 7.27 -38.38 -17.25
CA PHE A 909 7.16 -37.81 -18.60
C PHE A 909 6.15 -36.65 -18.67
N LEU A 910 5.00 -36.80 -18.00
CA LEU A 910 3.93 -35.80 -18.01
C LEU A 910 4.24 -34.57 -17.14
N ALA A 911 5.32 -34.56 -16.38
CA ALA A 911 5.77 -33.38 -15.66
C ALA A 911 5.86 -32.15 -16.59
N ASN A 912 5.30 -31.02 -16.15
CA ASN A 912 5.14 -29.81 -16.97
C ASN A 912 4.41 -30.06 -18.31
N THR A 913 3.47 -31.01 -18.32
CA THR A 913 2.67 -31.40 -19.51
C THR A 913 3.58 -31.82 -20.68
N GLY A 914 4.70 -32.48 -20.38
CA GLY A 914 5.68 -32.93 -21.37
C GLY A 914 6.54 -31.82 -22.00
N GLN A 915 6.48 -30.59 -21.51
CA GLN A 915 7.26 -29.43 -22.01
C GLN A 915 8.66 -29.39 -21.34
N ILE A 916 9.39 -30.50 -21.41
CA ILE A 916 10.73 -30.69 -20.84
C ILE A 916 11.62 -31.32 -21.92
N CYS A 917 12.74 -30.68 -22.26
CA CYS A 917 13.64 -31.13 -23.33
C CYS A 917 14.26 -32.51 -23.09
N ALA A 918 14.55 -32.85 -21.82
CA ALA A 918 15.11 -34.13 -21.42
C ALA A 918 14.05 -35.25 -21.27
N ALA A 919 12.75 -34.94 -21.34
CA ALA A 919 11.70 -35.93 -21.14
C ALA A 919 11.77 -37.04 -22.20
N ALA A 920 11.65 -38.29 -21.73
CA ALA A 920 11.73 -39.47 -22.58
C ALA A 920 10.43 -39.67 -23.37
N SER A 921 10.37 -39.06 -24.56
CA SER A 921 9.19 -39.09 -25.44
C SER A 921 9.14 -40.30 -26.38
N ARG A 922 10.20 -41.14 -26.41
CA ARG A 922 10.22 -42.44 -27.10
C ARG A 922 10.38 -43.56 -26.08
N LEU A 923 9.33 -44.32 -25.83
CA LEU A 923 9.34 -45.44 -24.89
C LEU A 923 9.54 -46.76 -25.66
N TYR A 924 10.60 -47.49 -25.34
CA TYR A 924 10.93 -48.79 -25.88
C TYR A 924 10.77 -49.84 -24.79
N VAL A 925 9.96 -50.86 -25.03
CA VAL A 925 9.61 -51.87 -24.02
C VAL A 925 9.91 -53.26 -24.53
N GLN A 926 10.64 -54.06 -23.76
CA GLN A 926 10.98 -55.42 -24.18
C GLN A 926 9.73 -56.30 -24.26
N GLU A 927 9.64 -57.17 -25.27
CA GLU A 927 8.40 -57.91 -25.59
C GLU A 927 7.79 -58.69 -24.42
N GLY A 928 8.62 -59.23 -23.51
CA GLY A 928 8.14 -60.03 -22.37
C GLY A 928 7.33 -59.23 -21.34
N ILE A 929 7.65 -57.94 -21.14
CA ILE A 929 6.96 -57.05 -20.20
C ILE A 929 5.95 -56.13 -20.91
N ALA A 930 6.06 -55.98 -22.24
CA ALA A 930 5.33 -55.00 -23.04
C ALA A 930 3.80 -55.02 -22.90
N PRO A 931 3.07 -56.15 -23.01
CA PRO A 931 1.60 -56.13 -22.96
C PRO A 931 1.05 -55.51 -21.67
N ARG A 932 1.64 -55.88 -20.53
CA ARG A 932 1.18 -55.43 -19.22
C ARG A 932 1.69 -54.02 -18.89
N PHE A 933 2.89 -53.67 -19.33
CA PHE A 933 3.47 -52.35 -19.11
C PHE A 933 2.77 -51.26 -19.93
N ILE A 934 2.51 -51.51 -21.22
CA ILE A 934 1.82 -50.57 -22.11
C ILE A 934 0.40 -50.30 -21.61
N ALA A 935 -0.32 -51.34 -21.17
CA ALA A 935 -1.64 -51.19 -20.57
C ALA A 935 -1.61 -50.31 -19.30
N ALA A 936 -0.59 -50.48 -18.45
CA ALA A 936 -0.43 -49.67 -17.24
C ALA A 936 -0.08 -48.21 -17.56
N VAL A 937 0.83 -47.96 -18.51
CA VAL A 937 1.17 -46.58 -18.96
C VAL A 937 -0.06 -45.89 -19.54
N LYS A 938 -0.87 -46.60 -20.33
CA LYS A 938 -2.15 -46.10 -20.85
C LYS A 938 -3.10 -45.67 -19.72
N ALA A 939 -3.26 -46.50 -18.69
CA ALA A 939 -4.13 -46.20 -17.55
C ALA A 939 -3.68 -44.93 -16.80
N GLU A 940 -2.37 -44.74 -16.59
CA GLU A 940 -1.86 -43.54 -15.95
C GLU A 940 -2.05 -42.27 -16.80
N PHE A 941 -1.94 -42.36 -18.13
CA PHE A 941 -2.26 -41.24 -19.03
C PHE A 941 -3.74 -40.87 -19.00
N GLU A 942 -4.64 -41.86 -18.96
CA GLU A 942 -6.09 -41.63 -18.84
C GLU A 942 -6.46 -41.02 -17.50
N LYS A 943 -5.84 -41.48 -16.41
CA LYS A 943 -5.99 -40.89 -15.08
C LYS A 943 -5.51 -39.44 -15.06
N ALA A 944 -4.33 -39.16 -15.61
CA ALA A 944 -3.79 -37.81 -15.73
C ALA A 944 -4.74 -36.88 -16.51
N ALA A 945 -5.32 -37.36 -17.62
CA ALA A 945 -6.29 -36.61 -18.41
C ALA A 945 -7.58 -36.26 -17.63
N SER A 946 -7.99 -37.13 -16.69
CA SER A 946 -9.19 -36.91 -15.86
C SER A 946 -8.99 -35.83 -14.79
N THR A 947 -7.75 -35.60 -14.33
CA THR A 947 -7.41 -34.62 -13.30
C THR A 947 -6.89 -33.28 -13.86
N MET A 948 -6.89 -33.11 -15.18
CA MET A 948 -6.50 -31.87 -15.86
C MET A 948 -7.67 -30.88 -16.00
N GLY A 949 -7.36 -29.59 -16.14
CA GLY A 949 -8.33 -28.52 -16.43
C GLY A 949 -8.49 -27.50 -15.32
N SER A 950 -7.90 -27.73 -14.14
CA SER A 950 -7.87 -26.78 -13.02
C SER A 950 -6.84 -25.68 -13.19
N ASP A 951 -7.00 -24.61 -12.43
CA ASP A 951 -6.11 -23.44 -12.43
C ASP A 951 -4.71 -23.83 -11.90
N PRO A 952 -3.61 -23.56 -12.64
CA PRO A 952 -2.25 -23.85 -12.20
C PRO A 952 -1.78 -23.12 -10.93
N ARG A 953 -2.52 -22.09 -10.48
CA ARG A 953 -2.24 -21.40 -9.20
C ARG A 953 -2.74 -22.19 -7.99
N GLU A 954 -3.66 -23.13 -8.20
CA GLU A 954 -4.14 -24.02 -7.15
C GLU A 954 -3.10 -25.11 -6.86
N ARG A 955 -2.78 -25.31 -5.58
CA ARG A 955 -1.79 -26.31 -5.14
C ARG A 955 -2.20 -27.75 -5.45
N THR A 956 -3.48 -27.98 -5.76
CA THR A 956 -4.06 -29.27 -6.11
C THR A 956 -3.88 -29.63 -7.60
N THR A 957 -3.47 -28.68 -8.44
CA THR A 957 -3.29 -28.90 -9.89
C THR A 957 -1.96 -29.58 -10.18
N SER A 958 -2.01 -30.77 -10.80
CA SER A 958 -0.82 -31.57 -11.12
C SER A 958 -0.30 -31.37 -12.55
N LEU A 959 -1.16 -30.95 -13.48
CA LEU A 959 -0.86 -30.78 -14.90
C LEU A 959 -1.49 -29.50 -15.46
N GLY A 960 -0.65 -28.59 -15.93
CA GLY A 960 -1.05 -27.29 -16.49
C GLY A 960 -1.28 -27.29 -18.01
N PRO A 961 -1.68 -26.15 -18.58
CA PRO A 961 -1.84 -25.99 -20.03
C PRO A 961 -0.50 -25.94 -20.77
N LEU A 962 -0.55 -25.99 -22.11
CA LEU A 962 0.59 -25.63 -22.94
C LEU A 962 0.85 -24.12 -22.86
N ALA A 963 2.11 -23.71 -23.03
CA ALA A 963 2.56 -22.35 -22.70
C ALA A 963 1.84 -21.23 -23.44
N ASP A 964 1.39 -21.45 -24.68
CA ASP A 964 0.58 -20.50 -25.43
C ASP A 964 -0.16 -21.17 -26.59
N LYS A 965 -0.98 -20.38 -27.29
CA LYS A 965 -1.70 -20.79 -28.49
C LYS A 965 -0.80 -21.39 -29.57
N ALA A 966 0.38 -20.79 -29.82
CA ALA A 966 1.29 -21.27 -30.85
C ALA A 966 1.85 -22.66 -30.52
N GLN A 967 2.18 -22.91 -29.24
CA GLN A 967 2.61 -24.23 -28.78
C GLN A 967 1.48 -25.24 -28.85
N PHE A 968 0.25 -24.84 -28.50
CA PHE A 968 -0.94 -25.67 -28.65
C PHE A 968 -1.17 -26.12 -30.09
N GLU A 969 -1.15 -25.18 -31.04
CA GLU A 969 -1.32 -25.47 -32.47
C GLU A 969 -0.22 -26.39 -33.00
N ARG A 970 1.03 -26.16 -32.57
CA ARG A 970 2.16 -27.05 -32.91
C ARG A 970 1.92 -28.48 -32.44
N VAL A 971 1.59 -28.69 -31.16
CA VAL A 971 1.38 -30.04 -30.59
C VAL A 971 0.20 -30.74 -31.27
N MET A 972 -0.91 -30.01 -31.48
CA MET A 972 -2.07 -30.56 -32.19
C MET A 972 -1.73 -30.94 -33.63
N SER A 973 -0.85 -30.21 -34.33
CA SER A 973 -0.41 -30.59 -35.68
C SER A 973 0.29 -31.96 -35.72
N PHE A 974 1.13 -32.28 -34.73
CA PHE A 974 1.77 -33.59 -34.60
C PHE A 974 0.78 -34.71 -34.28
N ILE A 975 -0.20 -34.45 -33.42
CA ILE A 975 -1.27 -35.41 -33.10
C ILE A 975 -2.10 -35.72 -34.35
N HIS A 976 -2.48 -34.71 -35.13
CA HIS A 976 -3.24 -34.90 -36.36
C HIS A 976 -2.46 -35.66 -37.43
N ALA A 977 -1.16 -35.38 -37.57
CA ALA A 977 -0.29 -36.14 -38.46
C ALA A 977 -0.09 -37.59 -37.99
N GLY A 978 0.15 -37.77 -36.69
CA GLY A 978 0.39 -39.07 -36.07
C GLY A 978 -0.76 -40.06 -36.19
N LYS A 979 -2.02 -39.59 -36.20
CA LYS A 979 -3.21 -40.42 -36.46
C LYS A 979 -3.18 -41.12 -37.83
N ARG A 980 -2.36 -40.65 -38.78
CA ARG A 980 -2.16 -41.26 -40.10
C ARG A 980 -0.96 -42.21 -40.18
N SER A 981 -0.04 -42.15 -39.22
CA SER A 981 1.25 -42.86 -39.27
C SER A 981 1.54 -43.72 -38.03
N ALA A 982 0.56 -43.90 -37.14
CA ALA A 982 0.70 -44.69 -35.91
C ALA A 982 -0.68 -45.06 -35.33
N LYS A 983 -0.73 -46.10 -34.50
CA LYS A 983 -1.96 -46.46 -33.76
C LYS A 983 -2.13 -45.58 -32.53
N LEU A 984 -3.19 -44.76 -32.49
CA LEU A 984 -3.55 -43.99 -31.30
C LEU A 984 -4.10 -44.91 -30.20
N LEU A 985 -3.46 -44.94 -29.03
CA LEU A 985 -3.91 -45.76 -27.88
C LEU A 985 -4.83 -45.00 -26.92
N THR A 986 -4.56 -43.71 -26.66
CA THR A 986 -5.41 -42.84 -25.83
C THR A 986 -5.12 -41.36 -26.12
N GLY A 987 -6.05 -40.47 -25.71
CA GLY A 987 -5.97 -39.02 -25.90
C GLY A 987 -6.20 -38.55 -27.33
N GLY A 988 -5.40 -37.57 -27.77
CA GLY A 988 -5.40 -37.06 -29.15
C GLY A 988 -6.43 -35.97 -29.43
N LYS A 989 -6.95 -35.30 -28.40
CA LYS A 989 -7.89 -34.18 -28.49
C LYS A 989 -7.49 -33.02 -27.57
N ARG A 990 -8.10 -31.86 -27.81
CA ARG A 990 -8.11 -30.74 -26.86
C ARG A 990 -8.93 -31.14 -25.63
N LYS A 991 -8.44 -30.77 -24.44
CA LYS A 991 -9.17 -30.86 -23.18
C LYS A 991 -9.86 -29.52 -22.93
N ASP A 992 -11.18 -29.53 -22.77
CA ASP A 992 -12.04 -28.38 -22.49
C ASP A 992 -11.95 -27.20 -23.50
N SER A 993 -12.80 -26.19 -23.32
CA SER A 993 -12.85 -24.99 -24.17
C SER A 993 -12.02 -23.82 -23.65
N LYS A 994 -11.64 -23.84 -22.37
CA LYS A 994 -10.87 -22.80 -21.67
C LYS A 994 -9.39 -23.19 -21.59
N GLY A 995 -8.49 -22.26 -21.89
CA GLY A 995 -7.05 -22.48 -21.85
C GLY A 995 -6.50 -23.40 -22.95
N TRP A 996 -5.18 -23.58 -22.95
CA TRP A 996 -4.44 -24.31 -23.99
C TRP A 996 -4.12 -25.76 -23.60
N PHE A 997 -5.12 -26.54 -23.18
CA PHE A 997 -4.93 -27.91 -22.69
C PHE A 997 -5.04 -28.98 -23.80
N VAL A 998 -4.15 -29.97 -23.75
CA VAL A 998 -4.12 -31.14 -24.64
C VAL A 998 -4.14 -32.40 -23.80
N GLU A 999 -4.98 -33.37 -24.16
CA GLU A 999 -5.03 -34.66 -23.47
C GLU A 999 -3.69 -35.41 -23.61
N PRO A 1000 -3.14 -35.98 -22.52
CA PRO A 1000 -2.04 -36.93 -22.59
C PRO A 1000 -2.28 -37.99 -23.65
N THR A 1001 -1.39 -38.08 -24.63
CA THR A 1001 -1.60 -38.84 -25.86
C THR A 1001 -0.52 -39.90 -26.04
N ILE A 1002 -0.92 -41.14 -26.36
CA ILE A 1002 0.00 -42.25 -26.64
C ILE A 1002 -0.22 -42.77 -28.06
N PHE A 1003 0.86 -42.88 -28.84
CA PHE A 1003 0.88 -43.58 -30.11
C PHE A 1003 1.75 -44.84 -30.03
N LEU A 1004 1.22 -45.96 -30.51
CA LEU A 1004 1.90 -47.24 -30.60
C LEU A 1004 2.38 -47.49 -32.03
N ASP A 1005 3.60 -48.00 -32.14
CA ASP A 1005 4.26 -48.43 -33.37
C ASP A 1005 4.21 -47.40 -34.50
N PRO A 1006 4.72 -46.17 -34.27
CA PRO A 1006 4.74 -45.16 -35.32
C PRO A 1006 5.69 -45.54 -36.46
N ASP A 1007 5.30 -45.13 -37.67
CA ASP A 1007 6.13 -45.24 -38.86
C ASP A 1007 7.48 -44.57 -38.63
N HIS A 1008 8.53 -45.25 -39.08
CA HIS A 1008 9.92 -44.86 -38.88
C HIS A 1008 10.24 -43.44 -39.38
N ASP A 1009 9.64 -43.04 -40.50
CA ASP A 1009 9.89 -41.75 -41.13
C ASP A 1009 8.87 -40.66 -40.75
N SER A 1010 7.94 -40.96 -39.84
CA SER A 1010 6.96 -39.97 -39.40
C SER A 1010 7.59 -38.84 -38.58
N SER A 1011 7.08 -37.62 -38.77
CA SER A 1011 7.47 -36.46 -37.95
C SER A 1011 7.15 -36.67 -36.47
N LEU A 1012 6.11 -37.43 -36.16
CA LEU A 1012 5.76 -37.88 -34.80
C LEU A 1012 6.92 -38.63 -34.12
N TYR A 1013 7.64 -39.48 -34.86
CA TYR A 1013 8.75 -40.27 -34.35
C TYR A 1013 10.09 -39.52 -34.40
N LYS A 1014 10.36 -38.76 -35.47
CA LYS A 1014 11.65 -38.10 -35.73
C LYS A 1014 11.81 -36.73 -35.07
N GLU A 1015 10.74 -35.96 -34.89
CA GLU A 1015 10.83 -34.57 -34.44
C GLU A 1015 10.41 -34.38 -32.97
N GLU A 1016 10.96 -33.34 -32.34
CA GLU A 1016 10.58 -32.91 -31.00
C GLU A 1016 9.20 -32.25 -31.01
N ILE A 1017 8.26 -32.85 -30.28
CA ILE A 1017 6.86 -32.40 -30.18
C ILE A 1017 6.74 -31.32 -29.09
N PHE A 1018 7.44 -31.50 -27.97
CA PHE A 1018 7.43 -30.62 -26.79
C PHE A 1018 6.03 -30.43 -26.20
N GLY A 1019 5.39 -31.54 -25.84
CA GLY A 1019 4.04 -31.61 -25.30
C GLY A 1019 3.73 -33.03 -24.81
N PRO A 1020 2.51 -33.31 -24.34
CA PRO A 1020 2.19 -34.55 -23.63
C PRO A 1020 1.91 -35.71 -24.60
N VAL A 1021 2.83 -35.97 -25.53
CA VAL A 1021 2.71 -36.99 -26.59
C VAL A 1021 3.86 -37.99 -26.50
N LEU A 1022 3.53 -39.22 -26.12
CA LEU A 1022 4.47 -40.34 -25.97
C LEU A 1022 4.33 -41.30 -27.15
N VAL A 1023 5.45 -41.76 -27.70
CA VAL A 1023 5.45 -42.85 -28.70
C VAL A 1023 6.03 -44.12 -28.11
N ILE A 1024 5.44 -45.29 -28.43
CA ILE A 1024 5.86 -46.59 -27.91
C ILE A 1024 6.26 -47.52 -29.07
N LYS A 1025 7.38 -48.24 -28.92
CA LYS A 1025 7.73 -49.43 -29.73
C LYS A 1025 8.21 -50.57 -28.84
N THR A 1026 8.12 -51.80 -29.33
CA THR A 1026 8.72 -52.96 -28.66
C THR A 1026 10.09 -53.31 -29.24
N PHE A 1027 10.87 -54.08 -28.49
CA PHE A 1027 12.14 -54.64 -28.95
C PHE A 1027 12.37 -56.03 -28.34
N THR A 1028 13.18 -56.85 -28.99
CA THR A 1028 13.50 -58.21 -28.57
C THR A 1028 14.87 -58.26 -27.88
N THR A 1029 15.89 -57.67 -28.50
CA THR A 1029 17.30 -57.78 -28.07
C THR A 1029 17.88 -56.45 -27.59
N GLU A 1030 18.97 -56.52 -26.82
CA GLU A 1030 19.72 -55.35 -26.35
C GLU A 1030 20.23 -54.50 -27.55
N ASP A 1031 20.74 -55.14 -28.60
CA ASP A 1031 21.24 -54.48 -29.81
C ASP A 1031 20.13 -53.74 -30.57
N GLU A 1032 18.94 -54.32 -30.65
CA GLU A 1032 17.77 -53.68 -31.25
C GLU A 1032 17.38 -52.42 -30.48
N ALA A 1033 17.37 -52.48 -29.14
CA ALA A 1033 17.08 -51.33 -28.29
C ALA A 1033 18.12 -50.20 -28.47
N ILE A 1034 19.41 -50.53 -28.60
CA ILE A 1034 20.48 -49.56 -28.86
C ILE A 1034 20.27 -48.88 -30.21
N ASN A 1035 19.98 -49.65 -31.26
CA ASN A 1035 19.71 -49.10 -32.59
C ASN A 1035 18.49 -48.16 -32.59
N LEU A 1036 17.40 -48.56 -31.93
CA LEU A 1036 16.20 -47.72 -31.79
C LEU A 1036 16.47 -46.44 -30.98
N ALA A 1037 17.28 -46.53 -29.92
CA ALA A 1037 17.69 -45.40 -29.10
C ALA A 1037 18.50 -44.37 -29.89
N ASN A 1038 19.52 -44.83 -30.62
CA ASN A 1038 20.48 -43.98 -31.34
C ASN A 1038 19.96 -43.43 -32.67
N ASN A 1039 18.91 -44.03 -33.23
CA ASN A 1039 18.29 -43.62 -34.48
C ASN A 1039 17.42 -42.36 -34.31
N THR A 1040 18.11 -41.24 -34.15
CA THR A 1040 17.55 -39.90 -34.02
C THR A 1040 18.67 -38.87 -34.27
N LEU A 1041 18.29 -37.67 -34.69
CA LEU A 1041 19.23 -36.54 -34.80
C LEU A 1041 19.54 -35.91 -33.43
N TYR A 1042 18.74 -36.24 -32.40
CA TYR A 1042 18.87 -35.72 -31.05
C TYR A 1042 19.74 -36.62 -30.18
N GLY A 1043 20.50 -36.02 -29.26
CA GLY A 1043 21.41 -36.73 -28.37
C GLY A 1043 21.43 -36.11 -26.97
N LEU A 1044 20.32 -35.57 -26.48
CA LEU A 1044 20.29 -34.86 -25.19
C LEU A 1044 20.40 -35.81 -24.00
N ALA A 1045 19.43 -36.72 -23.84
CA ALA A 1045 19.35 -37.62 -22.70
C ALA A 1045 18.75 -38.99 -23.07
N ALA A 1046 18.95 -39.99 -22.20
CA ALA A 1046 18.28 -41.28 -22.26
C ALA A 1046 17.99 -41.85 -20.85
N CYS A 1047 16.98 -42.70 -20.73
CA CYS A 1047 16.64 -43.43 -19.51
C CYS A 1047 16.67 -44.94 -19.76
N VAL A 1048 17.31 -45.72 -18.88
CA VAL A 1048 17.40 -47.18 -18.98
C VAL A 1048 16.88 -47.81 -17.69
N TYR A 1049 15.89 -48.69 -17.79
CA TYR A 1049 15.29 -49.39 -16.65
C TYR A 1049 15.64 -50.87 -16.71
N THR A 1050 16.43 -51.34 -15.74
CA THR A 1050 16.97 -52.71 -15.66
C THR A 1050 17.45 -52.97 -14.24
N ARG A 1051 17.33 -54.21 -13.75
CA ARG A 1051 17.94 -54.64 -12.48
C ARG A 1051 19.35 -55.19 -12.69
N ASP A 1052 19.69 -55.57 -13.92
CA ASP A 1052 21.04 -55.97 -14.31
C ASP A 1052 21.98 -54.75 -14.45
N LEU A 1053 22.96 -54.66 -13.54
CA LEU A 1053 23.99 -53.61 -13.55
C LEU A 1053 24.94 -53.72 -14.76
N ASN A 1054 25.27 -54.94 -15.20
CA ASN A 1054 26.14 -55.11 -16.37
C ASN A 1054 25.46 -54.59 -17.63
N ARG A 1055 24.15 -54.86 -17.77
CA ARG A 1055 23.32 -54.27 -18.82
C ARG A 1055 23.28 -52.76 -18.70
N ALA A 1056 23.05 -52.23 -17.50
CA ALA A 1056 23.04 -50.78 -17.29
C ALA A 1056 24.33 -50.12 -17.79
N LEU A 1057 25.50 -50.69 -17.46
CA LEU A 1057 26.80 -50.20 -17.92
C LEU A 1057 26.97 -50.30 -19.45
N ARG A 1058 26.66 -51.46 -20.05
CA ARG A 1058 26.73 -51.64 -21.52
C ARG A 1058 25.80 -50.67 -22.26
N MET A 1059 24.55 -50.57 -21.84
CA MET A 1059 23.56 -49.66 -22.41
C MET A 1059 24.01 -48.21 -22.27
N SER A 1060 24.47 -47.79 -21.10
CA SER A 1060 24.93 -46.42 -20.87
C SER A 1060 26.16 -46.05 -21.71
N SER A 1061 27.01 -47.02 -22.05
CA SER A 1061 28.16 -46.83 -22.93
C SER A 1061 27.79 -46.79 -24.42
N ALA A 1062 26.75 -47.51 -24.83
CA ALA A 1062 26.37 -47.68 -26.23
C ALA A 1062 25.38 -46.61 -26.73
N ILE A 1063 24.61 -45.99 -25.84
CA ILE A 1063 23.66 -44.94 -26.20
C ILE A 1063 24.39 -43.61 -26.46
N GLU A 1064 24.22 -43.05 -27.65
CA GLU A 1064 24.88 -41.83 -28.10
C GLU A 1064 24.14 -40.56 -27.63
N CYS A 1065 24.20 -40.29 -26.33
CA CYS A 1065 23.62 -39.08 -25.76
C CYS A 1065 24.47 -38.46 -24.65
N GLY A 1066 24.18 -37.20 -24.34
CA GLY A 1066 24.94 -36.40 -23.39
C GLY A 1066 24.76 -36.77 -21.92
N ALA A 1067 23.66 -37.45 -21.58
CA ALA A 1067 23.37 -37.90 -20.22
C ALA A 1067 22.45 -39.14 -20.21
N VAL A 1068 22.89 -40.20 -19.53
CA VAL A 1068 22.10 -41.43 -19.35
C VAL A 1068 21.71 -41.58 -17.88
N SER A 1069 20.42 -41.78 -17.62
CA SER A 1069 19.90 -42.12 -16.29
C SER A 1069 19.53 -43.60 -16.24
N VAL A 1070 19.97 -44.30 -15.20
CA VAL A 1070 19.62 -45.71 -14.95
C VAL A 1070 18.62 -45.77 -13.79
N ASN A 1071 17.49 -46.43 -14.01
CA ASN A 1071 16.40 -46.59 -13.03
C ASN A 1071 15.84 -45.26 -12.50
N GLY A 1072 15.78 -44.23 -13.34
CA GLY A 1072 15.19 -42.95 -12.99
C GLY A 1072 15.07 -42.00 -14.18
N PRO A 1073 14.41 -40.85 -13.99
CA PRO A 1073 14.35 -39.80 -15.00
C PRO A 1073 15.70 -39.08 -15.10
N MET A 1074 15.95 -38.42 -16.22
CA MET A 1074 17.12 -37.54 -16.35
C MET A 1074 16.83 -36.18 -15.69
N ILE A 1075 17.45 -35.93 -14.54
CA ILE A 1075 17.37 -34.65 -13.82
C ILE A 1075 18.77 -34.01 -13.82
N PRO A 1076 18.96 -32.86 -14.48
CA PRO A 1076 20.23 -32.13 -14.45
C PRO A 1076 20.61 -31.75 -13.01
N SER A 1077 21.88 -31.99 -12.65
CA SER A 1077 22.42 -31.67 -11.32
C SER A 1077 23.47 -30.58 -11.43
N TYR A 1078 23.58 -29.75 -10.39
CA TYR A 1078 24.61 -28.71 -10.32
C TYR A 1078 26.03 -29.21 -10.18
N GLN A 1079 26.18 -30.47 -9.80
CA GLN A 1079 27.48 -31.10 -9.59
C GLN A 1079 28.06 -31.69 -10.88
N THR A 1080 27.20 -32.04 -11.84
CA THR A 1080 27.59 -32.79 -13.05
C THR A 1080 27.32 -31.97 -14.32
N PRO A 1081 28.12 -32.12 -15.38
CA PRO A 1081 27.85 -31.44 -16.64
C PRO A 1081 26.55 -31.95 -17.27
N PHE A 1082 25.82 -31.04 -17.91
CA PHE A 1082 24.65 -31.35 -18.73
C PHE A 1082 24.82 -30.74 -20.12
N GLY A 1083 24.40 -31.49 -21.14
CA GLY A 1083 24.41 -31.02 -22.51
C GLY A 1083 24.46 -32.12 -23.54
N GLY A 1084 23.82 -31.88 -24.70
CA GLY A 1084 23.56 -32.93 -25.69
C GLY A 1084 24.73 -33.27 -26.61
N PHE A 1085 24.64 -34.44 -27.25
CA PHE A 1085 25.41 -34.82 -28.43
C PHE A 1085 24.59 -34.56 -29.71
N LYS A 1086 25.20 -34.80 -30.88
CA LYS A 1086 24.57 -34.65 -32.20
C LYS A 1086 23.99 -33.24 -32.38
N GLN A 1087 22.72 -33.12 -32.77
CA GLN A 1087 22.05 -31.83 -32.93
C GLN A 1087 21.39 -31.32 -31.63
N SER A 1088 21.53 -32.03 -30.50
CA SER A 1088 21.01 -31.56 -29.21
C SER A 1088 21.94 -30.59 -28.49
N GLY A 1089 23.16 -30.36 -28.97
CA GLY A 1089 24.00 -29.34 -28.37
C GLY A 1089 25.47 -29.37 -28.72
N ILE A 1090 26.16 -28.31 -28.31
CA ILE A 1090 27.62 -28.13 -28.39
C ILE A 1090 28.06 -27.49 -27.07
N GLY A 1091 29.08 -28.06 -26.42
CA GLY A 1091 29.56 -27.66 -25.10
C GLY A 1091 28.73 -28.26 -23.96
N LYS A 1092 28.92 -27.75 -22.75
CA LYS A 1092 28.22 -28.21 -21.54
C LYS A 1092 27.76 -27.03 -20.68
N GLU A 1093 26.60 -27.16 -20.05
CA GLU A 1093 26.22 -26.37 -18.88
C GLU A 1093 26.53 -27.17 -17.61
N LEU A 1094 26.48 -26.49 -16.46
CA LEU A 1094 26.57 -27.09 -15.11
C LEU A 1094 27.90 -27.79 -14.78
N GLY A 1095 28.11 -28.05 -13.49
CA GLY A 1095 29.32 -28.67 -12.96
C GLY A 1095 30.61 -27.93 -13.33
N LYS A 1096 31.75 -28.61 -13.13
CA LYS A 1096 33.08 -28.08 -13.47
C LYS A 1096 33.21 -27.77 -14.97
N TYR A 1097 32.67 -28.61 -15.85
CA TYR A 1097 32.82 -28.42 -17.29
C TYR A 1097 32.04 -27.21 -17.79
N GLY A 1098 30.82 -26.98 -17.31
CA GLY A 1098 30.08 -25.75 -17.62
C GLY A 1098 30.76 -24.49 -17.11
N LEU A 1099 31.43 -24.54 -15.95
CA LEU A 1099 32.29 -23.45 -15.48
C LEU A 1099 33.46 -23.19 -16.43
N LEU A 1100 34.16 -24.24 -16.87
CA LEU A 1100 35.26 -24.14 -17.84
C LEU A 1100 34.79 -23.60 -19.20
N GLU A 1101 33.51 -23.76 -19.54
CA GLU A 1101 32.94 -23.16 -20.74
C GLU A 1101 32.97 -21.62 -20.74
N TYR A 1102 33.09 -21.01 -19.56
CA TYR A 1102 33.23 -19.56 -19.34
C TYR A 1102 34.68 -19.09 -19.17
N MET A 1103 35.65 -19.95 -19.43
CA MET A 1103 37.07 -19.67 -19.26
C MET A 1103 37.88 -20.02 -20.52
N LYS A 1104 39.09 -19.49 -20.59
CA LYS A 1104 40.13 -19.86 -21.57
C LYS A 1104 41.41 -20.26 -20.85
N THR A 1105 42.08 -21.28 -21.37
CA THR A 1105 43.38 -21.74 -20.85
C THR A 1105 44.48 -20.83 -21.35
N LYS A 1106 45.38 -20.44 -20.45
CA LYS A 1106 46.63 -19.76 -20.78
C LYS A 1106 47.79 -20.56 -20.23
N THR A 1107 48.66 -21.00 -21.12
CA THR A 1107 49.92 -21.64 -20.74
C THR A 1107 50.99 -20.56 -20.59
N VAL A 1108 51.71 -20.60 -19.48
CA VAL A 1108 52.88 -19.74 -19.23
C VAL A 1108 54.09 -20.63 -19.06
N HIS A 1109 55.12 -20.36 -19.84
CA HIS A 1109 56.42 -21.02 -19.76
C HIS A 1109 57.37 -20.07 -19.04
N ILE A 1110 57.99 -20.55 -17.97
CA ILE A 1110 58.97 -19.80 -17.17
C ILE A 1110 60.28 -20.58 -17.28
N ASN A 1111 61.23 -20.02 -18.03
CA ASN A 1111 62.56 -20.62 -18.12
C ASN A 1111 63.29 -20.40 -16.78
N ILE A 1112 63.63 -21.49 -16.10
CA ILE A 1112 64.30 -21.46 -14.78
C ILE A 1112 65.84 -21.50 -14.91
N GLN A 1113 66.37 -21.59 -16.13
CA GLN A 1113 67.81 -21.48 -16.41
C GLN A 1113 68.15 -20.06 -16.90
N SER A 1114 68.24 -19.12 -15.98
CA SER A 1114 68.90 -17.83 -16.24
C SER A 1114 70.37 -17.89 -15.81
N GLN A 1115 71.21 -18.59 -16.56
CA GLN A 1115 72.65 -18.30 -16.56
C GLN A 1115 72.94 -17.31 -17.70
N GLN A 1116 73.66 -16.24 -17.35
CA GLN A 1116 74.22 -15.27 -18.28
C GLN A 1116 74.96 -16.00 -19.41
N ARG A 1117 74.50 -15.82 -20.65
CA ARG A 1117 75.41 -15.96 -21.80
C ARG A 1117 76.31 -14.73 -21.80
N GLU A 1118 77.42 -14.79 -21.09
CA GLU A 1118 78.60 -14.01 -21.46
C GLU A 1118 79.16 -14.57 -22.78
N GLY A 1119 79.16 -13.73 -23.81
CA GLY A 1119 80.02 -13.75 -24.99
C GLY A 1119 80.29 -15.08 -25.72
N ARG A 1120 79.76 -15.21 -26.94
CA ARG A 1120 80.55 -15.19 -28.20
C ARG A 1120 79.63 -15.42 -29.42
N LEU A 1121 79.63 -14.40 -30.27
CA LEU A 1121 79.26 -14.27 -31.71
C LEU A 1121 78.05 -15.05 -32.23
#